data_AF-A0A316P4A2-F1
#
_entry.id   AF-A0A316P4A2-F1
#
_cell.length_a   1.000
_cell.length_b   1.000
_cell.length_c   1.000
_cell.angle_alpha   90.00
_cell.angle_beta   90.00
_cell.angle_gamma   90.00
#
_symmetry.space_group_name_H-M   'P 1'
#
loop_
_entity.id
_entity.type
_entity.pdbx_description
1 polymer ?
#
loop_
_entity_poly.entity_id
_entity_poly.type
_entity_poly.pdbx_seq_one_letter_code
_entity_poly.pdbx_strand_id
1 'polypeptide(L)'
;MKITPIINYRQQSLQNQQNPQTLNFAEPKTEQRSLGHIPHSGFYSNALINFGENVEVFQKQLLCLDDIHCPACGEKMLSSQSLKELVRKAENIHNLPEYAKFLTKNQDYFHSKFKRYIYYINRIAQNEPGKSISEVHKIQRSGTSKLMSHELKVQSDYLAELLEKETFSSGDKEKIINCRQYLNSVAGIPKAAVLKEELLNTLGSLENDKKWEIYTNVKQNIQNIYTYHIALQYNPDKSDGLSEQGYIVKNMLSYSQNKLTKVYTNIDTDKRFNNMLICQDCFPKYSAFRYIANSPEGAGRVKQYANDISYAIAGNKLSGNNSYLYEFIGAVNSVTQGKIKLSRNNIISEVQDKVFKEMKSNYIFEDYEGIPCACCGVETLTHKQKLNLFKEINKCENLHELNNLSNLYSKHLTAKGLIIQERFNKLLQTNPDITEEDIMKALQYLSKQDIKHEMQNIKSEINNFSKQHKFNIWDKELLNDFIENLDNKYSTMKLNETFRYDEYDDLVSKTLNRMSSPNKKILIKFAKRNIKELYLRDALVNPPPIVVAKTGTKAKAMMQNIFKLSVITVDHINPKSNDGADEYANKVGYCKDCNNAKGGILFPAWFALHPEIKQNLPKHLTKIAEIIKREHIKGMENYPESAARTSRRLARGKLNIPVKYDTID
;
A
#
# COMPACT_ATOMS: atom_id res chain seq x y z
N MET A 1 -26.26 33.22 55.64
CA MET A 1 -24.80 33.41 55.52
C MET A 1 -24.13 32.69 56.68
N LYS A 2 -23.63 31.47 56.44
CA LYS A 2 -22.97 30.62 57.45
C LYS A 2 -21.91 29.77 56.76
N ILE A 3 -20.75 29.68 57.39
CA ILE A 3 -19.52 29.03 56.93
C ILE A 3 -19.36 27.69 57.66
N THR A 4 -18.95 26.65 56.90
CA THR A 4 -18.34 25.33 57.29
C THR A 4 -19.17 24.32 58.11
N PRO A 5 -18.86 22.99 58.14
CA PRO A 5 -17.60 22.29 57.82
C PRO A 5 -17.69 20.97 57.00
N ILE A 6 -16.50 20.46 56.65
CA ILE A 6 -16.17 19.10 56.19
C ILE A 6 -16.39 18.09 57.33
N ILE A 7 -16.89 16.87 57.06
CA ILE A 7 -16.45 15.59 57.65
C ILE A 7 -17.03 14.39 56.85
N ASN A 8 -16.14 13.41 56.64
CA ASN A 8 -16.34 12.06 56.13
C ASN A 8 -17.23 11.19 57.03
N TYR A 9 -18.02 10.28 56.47
CA TYR A 9 -18.26 8.97 57.09
C TYR A 9 -18.33 7.85 56.04
N ARG A 10 -17.37 6.95 56.19
CA ARG A 10 -17.25 5.61 55.64
C ARG A 10 -18.25 4.68 56.37
N GLN A 11 -18.50 3.51 55.77
CA GLN A 11 -19.09 2.28 56.36
C GLN A 11 -20.61 2.11 56.22
N GLN A 12 -21.00 1.29 55.25
CA GLN A 12 -21.54 -0.03 55.60
C GLN A 12 -20.98 -1.12 54.66
N SER A 13 -20.31 -2.09 55.30
CA SER A 13 -20.11 -3.51 54.91
C SER A 13 -19.60 -3.80 53.49
N LEU A 14 -18.37 -4.27 53.21
CA LEU A 14 -17.44 -5.15 53.94
C LEU A 14 -18.08 -6.45 54.48
N GLN A 15 -17.60 -7.56 53.91
CA GLN A 15 -17.41 -8.92 54.42
C GLN A 15 -17.93 -9.93 53.38
N ASN A 16 -17.14 -10.84 52.80
CA ASN A 16 -15.86 -11.43 53.17
C ASN A 16 -15.19 -12.00 51.89
N GLN A 17 -13.91 -11.72 51.60
CA GLN A 17 -12.68 -12.41 52.12
C GLN A 17 -12.57 -13.85 51.55
N GLN A 18 -11.44 -14.36 51.00
CA GLN A 18 -10.01 -14.05 51.19
C GLN A 18 -9.14 -14.80 50.14
N ASN A 19 -8.12 -14.09 49.59
CA ASN A 19 -6.68 -14.38 49.32
C ASN A 19 -6.14 -15.80 48.98
N PRO A 20 -4.93 -15.94 48.35
CA PRO A 20 -3.89 -14.91 48.08
C PRO A 20 -3.37 -14.87 46.62
N GLN A 21 -3.05 -13.69 46.09
CA GLN A 21 -2.15 -13.56 44.93
C GLN A 21 -0.83 -12.91 45.33
N THR A 22 0.22 -13.63 45.01
CA THR A 22 1.63 -13.28 45.09
C THR A 22 1.96 -12.10 44.16
N LEU A 23 2.79 -11.19 44.65
CA LEU A 23 3.42 -10.12 43.89
C LEU A 23 4.16 -10.68 42.68
N ASN A 24 3.79 -10.23 41.48
CA ASN A 24 4.66 -10.26 40.31
C ASN A 24 4.54 -8.93 39.57
N PHE A 25 5.70 -8.35 39.28
CA PHE A 25 5.91 -7.09 38.59
C PHE A 25 5.17 -7.08 37.24
N ALA A 26 4.09 -6.28 37.16
CA ALA A 26 3.41 -6.04 35.90
C ALA A 26 4.21 -5.04 35.06
N GLU A 27 4.56 -5.49 33.86
CA GLU A 27 5.11 -4.71 32.75
C GLU A 27 4.30 -3.41 32.51
N PRO A 28 4.96 -2.32 32.06
CA PRO A 28 4.28 -1.07 31.78
C PRO A 28 3.23 -1.29 30.69
N LYS A 29 1.97 -0.97 31.02
CA LYS A 29 0.87 -0.86 30.06
C LYS A 29 1.34 0.00 28.91
N THR A 30 1.55 -0.61 27.76
CA THR A 30 1.76 0.09 26.50
C THR A 30 0.51 0.92 26.24
N GLU A 31 0.63 2.23 26.43
CA GLU A 31 -0.35 3.19 25.95
C GLU A 31 -0.68 2.84 24.49
N GLN A 32 -1.97 2.74 24.20
CA GLN A 32 -2.50 2.70 22.86
C GLN A 32 -1.98 3.92 22.10
N ARG A 33 -0.86 3.78 21.39
CA ARG A 33 -0.47 4.72 20.34
C ARG A 33 -1.56 4.64 19.28
N SER A 34 -2.42 5.65 19.26
CA SER A 34 -3.25 5.93 18.09
C SER A 34 -2.32 6.15 16.90
N LEU A 35 -2.21 5.14 16.03
CA LEU A 35 -1.55 5.27 14.74
C LEU A 35 -2.48 6.05 13.81
N GLY A 36 -2.60 7.35 14.08
CA GLY A 36 -3.35 8.31 13.27
C GLY A 36 -2.66 8.70 11.96
N HIS A 37 -1.49 8.14 11.63
CA HIS A 37 -0.75 8.47 10.41
C HIS A 37 -0.20 7.20 9.73
N ILE A 38 -1.06 6.51 8.98
CA ILE A 38 -0.60 5.95 7.72
C ILE A 38 -0.43 7.17 6.81
N PRO A 39 0.75 7.42 6.22
CA PRO A 39 0.92 8.53 5.30
C PRO A 39 -0.01 8.30 4.11
N HIS A 40 -1.12 9.03 4.05
CA HIS A 40 -1.87 9.28 2.82
C HIS A 40 -1.02 10.06 1.79
N SER A 41 0.23 10.37 2.10
CA SER A 41 1.19 11.02 1.23
C SER A 41 1.94 10.03 0.35
N GLY A 42 1.68 10.08 -0.96
CA GLY A 42 2.73 9.76 -1.93
C GLY A 42 2.27 9.34 -3.31
N PHE A 43 1.18 8.59 -3.43
CA PHE A 43 0.83 7.98 -4.74
C PHE A 43 -0.61 8.11 -5.19
N TYR A 44 -1.50 8.65 -4.36
CA TYR A 44 -2.83 9.06 -4.77
C TYR A 44 -3.18 10.36 -4.03
N SER A 45 -3.46 11.42 -4.79
CA SER A 45 -4.22 12.56 -4.29
C SER A 45 -5.52 12.04 -3.66
N ASN A 46 -5.97 12.71 -2.61
CA ASN A 46 -7.13 12.43 -1.75
C ASN A 46 -8.51 12.39 -2.44
N ALA A 47 -8.58 11.97 -3.71
CA ALA A 47 -9.79 11.74 -4.46
C ALA A 47 -9.70 10.33 -5.05
N LEU A 48 -10.76 9.53 -4.87
CA LEU A 48 -11.00 8.22 -5.49
C LEU A 48 -10.44 7.01 -4.70
N ILE A 49 -10.97 6.77 -3.51
CA ILE A 49 -11.25 5.39 -3.09
C ILE A 49 -12.73 5.37 -2.76
N ASN A 50 -13.49 4.64 -3.58
CA ASN A 50 -14.90 4.42 -3.36
C ASN A 50 -15.02 3.50 -2.13
N PHE A 51 -15.15 4.07 -0.93
CA PHE A 51 -15.30 3.31 0.33
C PHE A 51 -16.71 2.71 0.51
N GLY A 52 -17.45 2.50 -0.57
CA GLY A 52 -18.83 2.01 -0.56
C GLY A 52 -19.02 0.58 -1.06
N GLU A 53 -17.96 -0.19 -1.28
CA GLU A 53 -18.11 -1.57 -1.73
C GLU A 53 -18.36 -2.54 -0.58
N ASN A 54 -19.32 -3.44 -0.80
CA ASN A 54 -19.65 -4.51 0.13
C ASN A 54 -18.45 -5.48 0.23
N VAL A 55 -17.70 -5.36 1.33
CA VAL A 55 -16.50 -6.16 1.60
C VAL A 55 -16.80 -7.65 1.62
N GLU A 56 -18.01 -8.06 1.99
CA GLU A 56 -18.42 -9.46 1.93
C GLU A 56 -18.52 -9.97 0.49
N VAL A 57 -18.99 -9.14 -0.44
CA VAL A 57 -19.04 -9.50 -1.88
C VAL A 57 -17.62 -9.68 -2.41
N PHE A 58 -16.72 -8.77 -2.06
CA PHE A 58 -15.30 -8.88 -2.42
C PHE A 58 -14.66 -10.15 -1.84
N GLN A 59 -14.87 -10.44 -0.55
CA GLN A 59 -14.33 -11.64 0.10
C GLN A 59 -14.84 -12.92 -0.56
N LYS A 60 -16.13 -12.98 -0.93
CA LYS A 60 -16.70 -14.10 -1.68
C LYS A 60 -16.03 -14.27 -3.05
N GLN A 61 -15.87 -13.18 -3.82
CA GLN A 61 -15.17 -13.24 -5.11
C GLN A 61 -13.72 -13.70 -4.95
N LEU A 62 -13.01 -13.21 -3.93
CA LEU A 62 -11.63 -13.56 -3.66
C LEU A 62 -11.49 -15.06 -3.32
N LEU A 63 -12.38 -15.62 -2.49
CA LEU A 63 -12.41 -17.04 -2.15
C LEU A 63 -12.78 -17.95 -3.33
N CYS A 64 -13.43 -17.41 -4.37
CA CYS A 64 -13.72 -18.14 -5.60
C CYS A 64 -12.53 -18.21 -6.57
N LEU A 65 -11.39 -17.56 -6.27
CA LEU A 65 -10.23 -17.61 -7.15
C LEU A 65 -9.47 -18.94 -7.03
N ASP A 66 -9.12 -19.49 -8.19
CA ASP A 66 -8.16 -20.57 -8.38
C ASP A 66 -6.85 -20.02 -8.95
N ASP A 67 -5.80 -20.85 -8.99
CA ASP A 67 -4.50 -20.54 -9.61
C ASP A 67 -3.73 -19.38 -8.96
N ILE A 68 -4.12 -19.00 -7.74
CA ILE A 68 -3.40 -18.01 -6.95
C ILE A 68 -2.32 -18.71 -6.13
N HIS A 69 -1.06 -18.28 -6.23
CA HIS A 69 0.02 -18.84 -5.43
C HIS A 69 -0.08 -18.31 -3.99
N CYS A 70 0.07 -19.21 -3.03
CA CYS A 70 0.10 -18.86 -1.61
C CYS A 70 1.32 -17.97 -1.32
N PRO A 71 1.16 -16.76 -0.76
CA PRO A 71 2.29 -15.87 -0.50
C PRO A 71 3.23 -16.40 0.60
N ALA A 72 2.80 -17.39 1.38
CA ALA A 72 3.62 -18.03 2.41
C ALA A 72 4.49 -19.17 1.87
N CYS A 73 3.89 -20.17 1.20
CA CYS A 73 4.63 -21.35 0.73
C CYS A 73 4.93 -21.36 -0.78
N GLY A 74 4.25 -20.53 -1.57
CA GLY A 74 4.41 -20.46 -3.02
C GLY A 74 3.62 -21.51 -3.82
N GLU A 75 2.88 -22.41 -3.18
CA GLU A 75 2.06 -23.43 -3.86
C GLU A 75 0.78 -22.82 -4.47
N LYS A 76 0.31 -23.33 -5.61
CA LYS A 76 -0.97 -22.88 -6.21
C LYS A 76 -2.16 -23.32 -5.36
N MET A 77 -3.10 -22.41 -5.17
CA MET A 77 -4.29 -22.62 -4.37
C MET A 77 -5.53 -22.94 -5.20
N LEU A 78 -6.48 -23.61 -4.56
CA LEU A 78 -7.78 -23.97 -5.10
C LEU A 78 -8.91 -23.34 -4.28
N SER A 79 -9.96 -22.91 -4.97
CA SER A 79 -11.24 -22.59 -4.37
C SER A 79 -11.94 -23.84 -3.83
N SER A 80 -12.90 -23.62 -2.93
CA SER A 80 -13.73 -24.71 -2.40
C SER A 80 -14.53 -25.43 -3.47
N GLN A 81 -14.91 -24.74 -4.55
CA GLN A 81 -15.63 -25.32 -5.68
C GLN A 81 -14.71 -26.21 -6.51
N SER A 82 -13.56 -25.70 -6.92
CA SER A 82 -12.60 -26.44 -7.75
C SER A 82 -12.04 -27.67 -7.02
N LEU A 83 -11.85 -27.59 -5.69
CA LEU A 83 -11.54 -28.77 -4.88
C LEU A 83 -12.63 -29.85 -5.01
N LYS A 84 -13.91 -29.49 -4.84
CA LYS A 84 -15.03 -30.45 -4.96
C LYS A 84 -15.10 -31.06 -6.35
N GLU A 85 -14.87 -30.27 -7.40
CA GLU A 85 -14.87 -30.76 -8.78
C GLU A 85 -13.72 -31.75 -9.05
N LEU A 86 -12.51 -31.47 -8.54
CA LEU A 86 -11.37 -32.37 -8.66
C LEU A 86 -11.58 -33.66 -7.88
N VAL A 87 -12.16 -33.58 -6.68
CA VAL A 87 -12.54 -34.76 -5.89
C VAL A 87 -13.54 -35.61 -6.68
N ARG A 88 -14.63 -35.01 -7.20
CA ARG A 88 -15.63 -35.73 -7.99
C ARG A 88 -15.02 -36.37 -9.24
N LYS A 89 -14.07 -35.70 -9.90
CA LYS A 89 -13.35 -36.28 -11.05
C LYS A 89 -12.55 -37.50 -10.63
N ALA A 90 -11.85 -37.45 -9.49
CA ALA A 90 -11.08 -38.59 -8.98
C ALA A 90 -11.96 -39.80 -8.64
N GLU A 91 -13.18 -39.58 -8.10
CA GLU A 91 -14.11 -40.67 -7.76
C GLU A 91 -14.51 -41.51 -8.96
N ASN A 92 -14.67 -40.86 -10.12
CA ASN A 92 -15.13 -41.49 -11.36
C ASN A 92 -14.00 -42.18 -12.14
N ILE A 93 -12.78 -42.24 -11.60
CA ILE A 93 -11.66 -42.93 -12.22
C ILE A 93 -11.56 -44.34 -11.65
N HIS A 94 -11.59 -45.33 -12.55
CA HIS A 94 -11.64 -46.75 -12.16
C HIS A 94 -10.36 -47.53 -12.50
N ASN A 95 -9.46 -46.98 -13.32
CA ASN A 95 -8.21 -47.63 -13.68
C ASN A 95 -6.98 -46.78 -13.28
N LEU A 96 -5.88 -47.48 -13.00
CA LEU A 96 -4.66 -46.88 -12.48
C LEU A 96 -3.96 -45.92 -13.46
N PRO A 97 -3.85 -46.20 -14.78
CA PRO A 97 -3.25 -45.26 -15.73
C PRO A 97 -3.97 -43.91 -15.83
N GLU A 98 -5.31 -43.90 -15.85
CA GLU A 98 -6.08 -42.65 -15.86
C GLU A 98 -5.94 -41.90 -14.53
N TYR A 99 -5.86 -42.62 -13.41
CA TYR A 99 -5.66 -42.01 -12.11
C TYR A 99 -4.29 -41.33 -12.01
N ALA A 100 -3.24 -42.00 -12.47
CA ALA A 100 -1.89 -41.46 -12.59
C ALA A 100 -1.84 -40.20 -13.48
N LYS A 101 -2.53 -40.25 -14.64
CA LYS A 101 -2.66 -39.10 -15.55
C LYS A 101 -3.41 -37.93 -14.91
N PHE A 102 -4.48 -38.20 -14.16
CA PHE A 102 -5.24 -37.20 -13.41
C PHE A 102 -4.37 -36.52 -12.35
N LEU A 103 -3.65 -37.29 -11.52
CA LEU A 103 -2.78 -36.74 -10.49
C LEU A 103 -1.67 -35.87 -11.10
N THR A 104 -1.05 -36.34 -12.19
CA THR A 104 0.01 -35.60 -12.89
C THR A 104 -0.51 -34.29 -13.49
N LYS A 105 -1.68 -34.32 -14.14
CA LYS A 105 -2.30 -33.13 -14.74
C LYS A 105 -2.59 -32.04 -13.70
N ASN A 106 -2.96 -32.43 -12.48
CA ASN A 106 -3.34 -31.53 -11.41
C ASN A 106 -2.23 -31.35 -10.36
N GLN A 107 -1.01 -31.80 -10.65
CA GLN A 107 0.07 -31.88 -9.66
C GLN A 107 0.34 -30.54 -9.00
N ASP A 108 0.23 -29.41 -9.72
CA ASP A 108 0.51 -28.07 -9.22
C ASP A 108 -0.32 -27.67 -8.00
N TYR A 109 -1.50 -28.27 -7.82
CA TYR A 109 -2.35 -28.01 -6.65
C TYR A 109 -2.04 -28.94 -5.47
N PHE A 110 -1.26 -30.00 -5.66
CA PHE A 110 -0.79 -30.83 -4.57
C PHE A 110 0.42 -30.16 -3.92
N HIS A 111 0.32 -29.86 -2.63
CA HIS A 111 1.45 -29.37 -1.85
C HIS A 111 2.68 -30.28 -2.01
N SER A 112 3.87 -29.69 -2.05
CA SER A 112 5.19 -30.38 -2.14
C SER A 112 5.30 -31.68 -1.34
N LYS A 113 4.74 -31.74 -0.12
CA LYS A 113 4.72 -32.94 0.74
C LYS A 113 4.04 -34.17 0.12
N PHE A 114 3.19 -33.99 -0.90
CA PHE A 114 2.46 -35.07 -1.58
C PHE A 114 3.01 -35.40 -2.98
N LYS A 115 4.03 -34.70 -3.49
CA LYS A 115 4.58 -34.98 -4.83
C LYS A 115 5.14 -36.40 -4.93
N ARG A 116 5.69 -36.92 -3.83
CA ARG A 116 6.19 -38.31 -3.73
C ARG A 116 5.08 -39.35 -3.94
N TYR A 117 3.85 -39.06 -3.52
CA TYR A 117 2.70 -39.93 -3.81
C TYR A 117 2.45 -40.01 -5.30
N ILE A 118 2.37 -38.86 -5.98
CA ILE A 118 2.15 -38.79 -7.43
C ILE A 118 3.25 -39.55 -8.18
N TYR A 119 4.51 -39.35 -7.81
CA TYR A 119 5.64 -40.08 -8.38
C TYR A 119 5.49 -41.61 -8.26
N TYR A 120 5.13 -42.11 -7.07
CA TYR A 120 4.95 -43.55 -6.89
C TYR A 120 3.75 -44.11 -7.62
N ILE A 121 2.62 -43.40 -7.65
CA ILE A 121 1.44 -43.81 -8.43
C ILE A 121 1.83 -43.93 -9.91
N ASN A 122 2.52 -42.93 -10.45
CA ASN A 122 3.00 -42.96 -11.85
C ASN A 122 3.92 -44.15 -12.12
N ARG A 123 4.88 -44.42 -11.22
CA ARG A 123 5.82 -45.54 -11.38
C ARG A 123 5.10 -46.90 -11.39
N ILE A 124 4.11 -47.10 -10.51
CA ILE A 124 3.34 -48.36 -10.47
C ILE A 124 2.43 -48.44 -11.70
N ALA A 125 1.80 -47.34 -12.10
CA ALA A 125 0.97 -47.31 -13.32
C ALA A 125 1.76 -47.66 -14.59
N GLN A 126 3.04 -47.28 -14.66
CA GLN A 126 3.93 -47.62 -15.78
C GLN A 126 4.35 -49.10 -15.77
N ASN A 127 4.70 -49.63 -14.60
CA ASN A 127 5.25 -50.98 -14.49
C ASN A 127 4.17 -52.07 -14.39
N GLU A 128 3.03 -51.75 -13.78
CA GLU A 128 1.96 -52.68 -13.44
C GLU A 128 0.57 -52.03 -13.68
N PRO A 129 0.23 -51.65 -14.93
CA PRO A 129 -0.99 -50.89 -15.25
C PRO A 129 -2.30 -51.61 -14.90
N GLY A 130 -2.26 -52.95 -14.78
CA GLY A 130 -3.42 -53.77 -14.43
C GLY A 130 -3.75 -53.83 -12.94
N LYS A 131 -2.91 -53.27 -12.05
CA LYS A 131 -3.25 -53.20 -10.62
C LYS A 131 -4.45 -52.30 -10.38
N SER A 132 -5.31 -52.68 -9.44
CA SER A 132 -6.39 -51.80 -9.00
C SER A 132 -5.86 -50.62 -8.17
N ILE A 133 -6.57 -49.49 -8.21
CA ILE A 133 -6.22 -48.29 -7.43
C ILE A 133 -6.17 -48.61 -5.92
N SER A 134 -7.09 -49.45 -5.42
CA SER A 134 -7.15 -49.83 -4.01
C SER A 134 -5.94 -50.64 -3.56
N GLU A 135 -5.45 -51.58 -4.38
CA GLU A 135 -4.22 -52.32 -4.09
C GLU A 135 -3.02 -51.38 -4.00
N VAL A 136 -2.92 -50.41 -4.91
CA VAL A 136 -1.84 -49.42 -4.88
C VAL A 136 -1.92 -48.54 -3.63
N HIS A 137 -3.12 -48.12 -3.21
CA HIS A 137 -3.30 -47.39 -1.95
C HIS A 137 -2.92 -48.22 -0.73
N LYS A 138 -3.23 -49.52 -0.72
CA LYS A 138 -2.81 -50.44 0.35
C LYS A 138 -1.29 -50.56 0.42
N ILE A 139 -0.61 -50.68 -0.73
CA ILE A 139 0.86 -50.67 -0.81
C ILE A 139 1.41 -49.36 -0.22
N GLN A 140 0.89 -48.22 -0.65
CA GLN A 140 1.31 -46.90 -0.16
C GLN A 140 1.13 -46.76 1.35
N ARG A 141 -0.05 -47.11 1.88
CA ARG A 141 -0.33 -47.09 3.33
C ARG A 141 0.66 -47.96 4.11
N SER A 142 0.85 -49.20 3.68
CA SER A 142 1.79 -50.13 4.34
C SER A 142 3.24 -49.62 4.30
N GLY A 143 3.60 -48.86 3.27
CA GLY A 143 4.91 -48.24 3.12
C GLY A 143 5.18 -47.07 4.07
N THR A 144 4.15 -46.42 4.62
CA THR A 144 4.33 -45.22 5.46
C THR A 144 5.08 -45.51 6.76
N SER A 145 4.95 -46.70 7.35
CA SER A 145 5.72 -47.09 8.53
C SER A 145 7.21 -47.20 8.22
N LYS A 146 7.57 -47.73 7.04
CA LYS A 146 8.97 -47.80 6.58
C LYS A 146 9.54 -46.40 6.33
N LEU A 147 8.74 -45.51 5.73
CA LEU A 147 9.11 -44.12 5.52
C LEU A 147 9.35 -43.40 6.85
N MET A 148 8.47 -43.61 7.85
CA MET A 148 8.62 -43.04 9.18
C MET A 148 9.89 -43.55 9.87
N SER A 149 10.12 -44.86 9.89
CA SER A 149 11.33 -45.43 10.49
C SER A 149 12.61 -44.92 9.83
N HIS A 150 12.60 -44.76 8.50
CA HIS A 150 13.72 -44.15 7.79
C HIS A 150 13.94 -42.69 8.20
N GLU A 151 12.87 -41.89 8.25
CA GLU A 151 12.94 -40.48 8.64
C GLU A 151 13.43 -40.29 10.08
N LEU A 152 12.93 -41.08 11.02
CA LEU A 152 13.37 -41.05 12.42
C LEU A 152 14.87 -41.34 12.54
N LYS A 153 15.37 -42.30 11.76
CA LYS A 153 16.80 -42.61 11.70
C LYS A 153 17.61 -41.45 11.10
N VAL A 154 17.16 -40.87 9.99
CA VAL A 154 17.81 -39.69 9.37
C VAL A 154 17.90 -38.52 10.37
N GLN A 155 16.83 -38.25 11.13
CA GLN A 155 16.85 -37.20 12.14
C GLN A 155 17.77 -37.54 13.33
N SER A 156 17.88 -38.82 13.70
CA SER A 156 18.82 -39.30 14.72
C SER A 156 20.28 -39.15 14.28
N ASP A 157 20.56 -39.41 13.00
CA ASP A 157 21.87 -39.24 12.38
C ASP A 157 22.24 -37.74 12.26
N TYR A 158 21.28 -36.89 11.88
CA TYR A 158 21.46 -35.42 11.89
C TYR A 158 21.87 -34.89 13.26
N LEU A 159 21.19 -35.34 14.33
CA LEU A 159 21.54 -34.94 15.69
C LEU A 159 22.91 -35.49 16.12
N ALA A 160 23.35 -36.63 15.57
CA ALA A 160 24.69 -37.17 15.80
C ALA A 160 25.75 -36.24 15.20
N GLU A 161 25.57 -35.90 13.93
CA GLU A 161 26.45 -35.00 13.19
C GLU A 161 26.50 -33.61 13.84
N LEU A 162 25.37 -33.13 14.37
CA LEU A 162 25.30 -31.86 15.08
C LEU A 162 26.17 -31.87 16.36
N LEU A 163 26.19 -32.97 17.10
CA LEU A 163 27.04 -33.13 18.30
C LEU A 163 28.54 -33.16 17.98
N GLU A 164 28.91 -33.56 16.77
CA GLU A 164 30.31 -33.56 16.31
C GLU A 164 30.76 -32.19 15.83
N LYS A 165 29.85 -31.41 15.23
CA LYS A 165 30.16 -30.13 14.57
C LYS A 165 30.01 -28.90 15.46
N GLU A 166 29.16 -28.96 16.49
CA GLU A 166 28.84 -27.81 17.32
C GLU A 166 29.19 -28.01 18.80
N THR A 167 29.49 -26.91 19.48
CA THR A 167 29.82 -26.92 20.91
C THR A 167 28.56 -26.76 21.74
N PHE A 168 28.17 -27.81 22.46
CA PHE A 168 27.05 -27.80 23.41
C PHE A 168 27.52 -27.94 24.86
N SER A 169 26.74 -27.42 25.81
CA SER A 169 26.93 -27.69 27.24
C SER A 169 26.70 -29.18 27.54
N SER A 170 27.23 -29.67 28.66
CA SER A 170 27.03 -31.07 29.06
C SER A 170 25.54 -31.44 29.17
N GLY A 171 24.71 -30.53 29.70
CA GLY A 171 23.26 -30.74 29.81
C GLY A 171 22.55 -30.75 28.45
N ASP A 172 22.95 -29.91 27.51
CA ASP A 172 22.38 -29.92 26.16
C ASP A 172 22.83 -31.16 25.36
N LYS A 173 24.08 -31.62 25.53
CA LYS A 173 24.55 -32.87 24.94
C LYS A 173 23.70 -34.06 25.41
N GLU A 174 23.41 -34.14 26.70
CA GLU A 174 22.56 -35.18 27.28
C GLU A 174 21.15 -35.15 26.67
N LYS A 175 20.52 -33.96 26.59
CA LYS A 175 19.19 -33.79 25.97
C LYS A 175 19.17 -34.23 24.50
N ILE A 176 20.19 -33.87 23.71
CA ILE A 176 20.30 -34.29 22.31
C ILE A 176 20.49 -35.81 22.21
N ILE A 177 21.33 -36.41 23.06
CA ILE A 177 21.52 -37.87 23.11
C ILE A 177 20.21 -38.59 23.47
N ASN A 178 19.47 -38.09 24.46
CA ASN A 178 18.19 -38.65 24.87
C ASN A 178 17.17 -38.58 23.72
N CYS A 179 17.12 -37.46 22.99
CA CYS A 179 16.28 -37.36 21.79
C CYS A 179 16.67 -38.42 20.74
N ARG A 180 17.97 -38.61 20.48
CA ARG A 180 18.44 -39.63 19.52
C ARG A 180 18.05 -41.04 19.94
N GLN A 181 18.25 -41.37 21.22
CA GLN A 181 17.86 -42.68 21.76
C GLN A 181 16.35 -42.91 21.61
N TYR A 182 15.53 -41.90 21.93
CA TYR A 182 14.09 -41.97 21.70
C TYR A 182 13.77 -42.23 20.23
N LEU A 183 14.28 -41.42 19.30
CA LEU A 183 14.02 -41.57 17.85
C LEU A 183 14.42 -42.96 17.33
N ASN A 184 15.52 -43.54 17.81
CA ASN A 184 15.99 -44.87 17.45
C ASN A 184 15.13 -46.00 18.05
N SER A 185 14.48 -45.76 19.19
CA SER A 185 13.65 -46.75 19.88
C SER A 185 12.22 -46.87 19.32
N VAL A 186 11.76 -45.86 18.58
CA VAL A 186 10.40 -45.84 18.03
C VAL A 186 10.26 -46.87 16.90
N ALA A 187 9.38 -47.84 17.11
CA ALA A 187 8.94 -48.77 16.07
C ALA A 187 7.67 -48.27 15.37
N GLY A 188 7.67 -48.25 14.03
CA GLY A 188 6.51 -47.86 13.24
C GLY A 188 6.19 -46.36 13.30
N ILE A 189 4.90 -46.02 13.41
CA ILE A 189 4.43 -44.62 13.45
C ILE A 189 4.14 -44.26 14.91
N PRO A 190 4.87 -43.31 15.51
CA PRO A 190 4.65 -42.96 16.91
C PRO A 190 3.23 -42.38 17.13
N LYS A 191 2.83 -42.18 18.38
CA LYS A 191 1.69 -41.31 18.69
C LYS A 191 2.15 -39.86 18.61
N ALA A 192 1.44 -39.02 17.85
CA ALA A 192 1.85 -37.63 17.61
C ALA A 192 2.01 -36.80 18.92
N ALA A 193 1.16 -37.06 19.91
CA ALA A 193 1.25 -36.41 21.23
C ALA A 193 2.54 -36.77 21.96
N VAL A 194 2.89 -38.07 21.98
CA VAL A 194 4.11 -38.59 22.63
C VAL A 194 5.36 -38.03 21.95
N LEU A 195 5.43 -38.09 20.62
CA LEU A 195 6.56 -37.51 19.88
C LEU A 195 6.69 -36.00 20.16
N LYS A 196 5.59 -35.26 20.17
CA LYS A 196 5.62 -33.81 20.44
C LYS A 196 6.18 -33.52 21.84
N GLU A 197 5.72 -34.27 22.83
CA GLU A 197 6.17 -34.16 24.22
C GLU A 197 7.66 -34.46 24.35
N GLU A 198 8.13 -35.56 23.76
CA GLU A 198 9.55 -35.94 23.78
C GLU A 198 10.45 -34.91 23.10
N LEU A 199 10.06 -34.40 21.93
CA LEU A 199 10.82 -33.35 21.25
C LEU A 199 10.85 -32.04 22.05
N LEU A 200 9.80 -31.72 22.82
CA LEU A 200 9.76 -30.52 23.67
C LEU A 200 10.61 -30.70 24.92
N ASN A 201 10.53 -31.86 25.57
CA ASN A 201 11.29 -32.18 26.78
C ASN A 201 12.79 -32.27 26.50
N THR A 202 13.19 -32.65 25.28
CA THR A 202 14.59 -32.74 24.85
C THR A 202 15.04 -31.48 24.10
N LEU A 203 14.67 -31.34 22.82
CA LEU A 203 15.16 -30.27 21.95
C LEU A 203 14.55 -28.89 22.30
N GLY A 204 13.28 -28.86 22.71
CA GLY A 204 12.61 -27.62 23.13
C GLY A 204 13.14 -27.02 24.44
N SER A 205 13.81 -27.85 25.26
CA SER A 205 14.35 -27.47 26.56
C SER A 205 15.86 -27.18 26.54
N LEU A 206 16.49 -27.19 25.36
CA LEU A 206 17.90 -26.82 25.22
C LEU A 206 18.15 -25.37 25.69
N GLU A 207 19.35 -25.13 26.22
CA GLU A 207 19.82 -23.80 26.61
C GLU A 207 20.49 -23.07 25.43
N ASN A 208 20.95 -23.82 24.44
CA ASN A 208 21.54 -23.32 23.20
C ASN A 208 20.61 -22.33 22.46
N ASP A 209 21.21 -21.27 21.91
CA ASP A 209 20.53 -20.20 21.18
C ASP A 209 19.85 -20.69 19.89
N LYS A 210 20.35 -21.76 19.27
CA LYS A 210 19.76 -22.43 18.10
C LYS A 210 18.68 -23.46 18.43
N LYS A 211 18.25 -23.61 19.70
CA LYS A 211 17.27 -24.66 20.09
C LYS A 211 16.05 -24.75 19.19
N TRP A 212 15.50 -23.60 18.78
CA TRP A 212 14.29 -23.56 17.97
C TRP A 212 14.54 -23.93 16.52
N GLU A 213 15.75 -23.68 16.01
CA GLU A 213 16.17 -24.13 14.68
C GLU A 213 16.27 -25.66 14.68
N ILE A 214 17.00 -26.23 15.64
CA ILE A 214 17.20 -27.69 15.79
C ILE A 214 15.84 -28.39 15.98
N TYR A 215 15.02 -27.91 16.92
CA TYR A 215 13.68 -28.43 17.17
C TYR A 215 12.80 -28.38 15.92
N THR A 216 12.80 -27.26 15.19
CA THR A 216 11.96 -27.08 14.00
C THR A 216 12.40 -28.01 12.86
N ASN A 217 13.71 -28.16 12.63
CA ASN A 217 14.25 -29.03 11.60
C ASN A 217 13.83 -30.48 11.81
N VAL A 218 14.03 -31.02 13.01
CA VAL A 218 13.65 -32.40 13.35
C VAL A 218 12.13 -32.60 13.25
N LYS A 219 11.37 -31.69 13.86
CA LYS A 219 9.91 -31.77 13.90
C LYS A 219 9.27 -31.70 12.51
N GLN A 220 9.71 -30.78 11.66
CA GLN A 220 9.05 -30.51 10.38
C GLN A 220 9.13 -31.73 9.43
N ASN A 221 10.27 -32.41 9.40
CA ASN A 221 10.45 -33.59 8.56
C ASN A 221 9.56 -34.76 9.02
N ILE A 222 9.51 -35.02 10.32
CA ILE A 222 8.64 -36.07 10.87
C ILE A 222 7.14 -35.71 10.66
N GLN A 223 6.77 -34.44 10.84
CA GLN A 223 5.41 -33.96 10.61
C GLN A 223 4.96 -34.12 9.15
N ASN A 224 5.87 -33.97 8.18
CA ASN A 224 5.56 -34.19 6.77
C ASN A 224 5.18 -35.65 6.50
N ILE A 225 5.89 -36.62 7.10
CA ILE A 225 5.55 -38.06 6.97
C ILE A 225 4.23 -38.38 7.68
N TYR A 226 3.97 -37.81 8.85
CA TYR A 226 2.65 -37.94 9.50
C TYR A 226 1.52 -37.42 8.63
N THR A 227 1.71 -36.25 8.03
CA THR A 227 0.72 -35.64 7.14
C THR A 227 0.45 -36.55 5.94
N TYR A 228 1.51 -37.11 5.35
CA TYR A 228 1.42 -38.10 4.28
C TYR A 228 0.65 -39.35 4.71
N HIS A 229 0.95 -39.88 5.90
CA HIS A 229 0.27 -41.05 6.46
C HIS A 229 -1.22 -40.80 6.67
N ILE A 230 -1.58 -39.69 7.32
CA ILE A 230 -2.97 -39.32 7.61
C ILE A 230 -3.76 -39.13 6.32
N ALA A 231 -3.17 -38.49 5.31
CA ALA A 231 -3.85 -38.26 4.04
C ALA A 231 -4.24 -39.56 3.31
N LEU A 232 -3.51 -40.65 3.54
CA LEU A 232 -3.76 -41.97 2.96
C LEU A 232 -4.71 -42.86 3.77
N GLN A 233 -5.04 -42.48 5.02
CA GLN A 233 -5.94 -43.26 5.87
C GLN A 233 -7.37 -43.11 5.37
N TYR A 234 -7.93 -44.19 4.83
CA TYR A 234 -9.33 -44.25 4.42
C TYR A 234 -10.14 -45.02 5.45
N ASN A 235 -11.22 -44.42 5.91
CA ASN A 235 -12.23 -45.07 6.72
C ASN A 235 -13.61 -44.81 6.07
N PRO A 236 -14.31 -45.85 5.58
CA PRO A 236 -15.62 -45.71 4.93
C PRO A 236 -16.62 -44.90 5.77
N ASP A 237 -16.67 -45.15 7.08
CA ASP A 237 -17.61 -44.50 8.01
C ASP A 237 -17.32 -43.01 8.23
N LYS A 238 -16.11 -42.56 7.89
CA LYS A 238 -15.64 -41.17 8.05
C LYS A 238 -15.31 -40.49 6.72
N SER A 239 -15.76 -41.10 5.61
CA SER A 239 -15.37 -40.68 4.26
C SER A 239 -16.31 -39.67 3.61
N ASP A 240 -17.35 -39.20 4.31
CA ASP A 240 -18.41 -38.35 3.78
C ASP A 240 -19.09 -38.93 2.51
N GLY A 241 -19.14 -40.26 2.40
CA GLY A 241 -19.70 -40.96 1.23
C GLY A 241 -18.77 -41.00 0.00
N LEU A 242 -17.52 -40.57 0.14
CA LEU A 242 -16.55 -40.57 -0.96
C LEU A 242 -15.93 -41.96 -1.18
N SER A 243 -15.61 -42.26 -2.45
CA SER A 243 -14.73 -43.39 -2.77
C SER A 243 -13.35 -43.25 -2.11
N GLU A 244 -12.62 -44.35 -1.98
CA GLU A 244 -11.27 -44.35 -1.40
C GLU A 244 -10.34 -43.34 -2.09
N GLN A 245 -10.31 -43.31 -3.42
CA GLN A 245 -9.52 -42.37 -4.20
C GLN A 245 -10.02 -40.93 -4.08
N GLY A 246 -11.33 -40.71 -4.06
CA GLY A 246 -11.91 -39.37 -3.84
C GLY A 246 -11.51 -38.80 -2.48
N TYR A 247 -11.57 -39.63 -1.44
CA TYR A 247 -11.21 -39.24 -0.07
C TYR A 247 -9.72 -38.91 0.06
N ILE A 248 -8.84 -39.74 -0.50
CA ILE A 248 -7.39 -39.49 -0.48
C ILE A 248 -7.05 -38.20 -1.23
N VAL A 249 -7.62 -37.99 -2.42
CA VAL A 249 -7.43 -36.75 -3.20
C VAL A 249 -7.95 -35.54 -2.42
N LYS A 250 -9.13 -35.62 -1.79
CA LYS A 250 -9.68 -34.57 -0.94
C LYS A 250 -8.71 -34.21 0.19
N ASN A 251 -8.21 -35.21 0.91
CA ASN A 251 -7.28 -35.00 2.02
C ASN A 251 -6.02 -34.27 1.56
N MET A 252 -5.43 -34.67 0.43
CA MET A 252 -4.22 -34.04 -0.09
C MET A 252 -4.47 -32.63 -0.62
N LEU A 253 -5.51 -32.42 -1.43
CA LEU A 253 -5.83 -31.11 -2.02
C LEU A 253 -6.32 -30.08 -0.99
N SER A 254 -6.89 -30.53 0.14
CA SER A 254 -7.35 -29.64 1.20
C SER A 254 -6.25 -28.72 1.72
N TYR A 255 -4.98 -29.16 1.70
CA TYR A 255 -3.82 -28.36 2.11
C TYR A 255 -3.59 -27.11 1.25
N SER A 256 -4.03 -27.15 -0.01
CA SER A 256 -3.93 -26.06 -0.97
C SER A 256 -5.24 -25.29 -1.12
N GLN A 257 -6.29 -25.64 -0.36
CA GLN A 257 -7.53 -24.89 -0.36
C GLN A 257 -7.26 -23.46 0.12
N ASN A 258 -7.79 -22.48 -0.60
CA ASN A 258 -7.65 -21.08 -0.24
C ASN A 258 -8.43 -20.76 1.05
N LYS A 259 -7.86 -19.87 1.86
CA LYS A 259 -8.46 -19.29 3.05
C LYS A 259 -8.19 -17.80 3.07
N LEU A 260 -9.15 -17.06 3.61
CA LEU A 260 -9.04 -15.63 3.83
C LEU A 260 -8.22 -15.37 5.09
N THR A 261 -7.21 -14.50 5.00
CA THR A 261 -6.43 -14.04 6.15
C THR A 261 -6.25 -12.53 6.11
N LYS A 262 -6.01 -11.93 7.29
CA LYS A 262 -5.78 -10.49 7.42
C LYS A 262 -4.31 -10.17 7.13
N VAL A 263 -4.05 -9.12 6.33
CA VAL A 263 -2.69 -8.58 6.12
C VAL A 263 -2.19 -7.94 7.41
N TYR A 264 -3.08 -7.32 8.17
CA TYR A 264 -2.81 -6.69 9.45
C TYR A 264 -3.84 -7.12 10.50
N THR A 265 -3.36 -7.83 11.52
CA THR A 265 -4.20 -8.43 12.58
C THR A 265 -4.74 -7.40 13.56
N ASN A 266 -4.04 -6.27 13.76
CA ASN A 266 -4.35 -5.29 14.82
C ASN A 266 -5.24 -4.14 14.33
N ILE A 267 -5.76 -4.21 13.10
CA ILE A 267 -6.73 -3.27 12.56
C ILE A 267 -8.05 -4.02 12.43
N ASP A 268 -9.02 -3.63 13.25
CA ASP A 268 -10.36 -4.20 13.24
C ASP A 268 -11.26 -3.50 12.20
N THR A 269 -10.71 -3.28 11.00
CA THR A 269 -11.49 -2.74 9.88
C THR A 269 -11.59 -3.79 8.79
N ASP A 270 -12.83 -4.14 8.45
CA ASP A 270 -13.18 -4.98 7.30
C ASP A 270 -12.99 -4.16 6.02
N LYS A 271 -11.73 -3.88 5.69
CA LYS A 271 -11.36 -3.21 4.44
C LYS A 271 -10.80 -4.23 3.47
N ARG A 272 -11.14 -4.10 2.18
CA ARG A 272 -10.70 -5.03 1.12
C ARG A 272 -9.18 -5.23 1.12
N PHE A 273 -8.41 -4.16 1.23
CA PHE A 273 -6.93 -4.21 1.30
C PHE A 273 -6.36 -5.05 2.44
N ASN A 274 -7.13 -5.25 3.52
CA ASN A 274 -6.70 -6.04 4.65
C ASN A 274 -6.97 -7.54 4.44
N ASN A 275 -7.59 -7.94 3.34
CA ASN A 275 -7.87 -9.34 3.03
C ASN A 275 -6.87 -9.87 1.99
N MET A 276 -6.36 -11.07 2.23
CA MET A 276 -5.51 -11.81 1.28
C MET A 276 -5.79 -13.31 1.37
N LEU A 277 -5.46 -14.06 0.31
CA LEU A 277 -5.56 -15.51 0.33
C LEU A 277 -4.28 -16.16 0.85
N ILE A 278 -4.44 -17.22 1.62
CA ILE A 278 -3.38 -18.11 2.05
C ILE A 278 -3.90 -19.55 1.99
N CYS A 279 -3.03 -20.55 1.80
CA CYS A 279 -3.48 -21.93 1.76
C CYS A 279 -3.82 -22.46 3.17
N GLN A 280 -4.68 -23.47 3.24
CA GLN A 280 -5.10 -24.12 4.47
C GLN A 280 -3.92 -24.65 5.31
N ASP A 281 -2.83 -25.12 4.70
CA ASP A 281 -1.66 -25.60 5.47
C ASP A 281 -0.92 -24.47 6.21
N CYS A 282 -0.96 -23.28 5.60
CA CYS A 282 -0.32 -22.07 6.10
C CYS A 282 -1.25 -21.28 7.05
N PHE A 283 -2.55 -21.53 7.00
CA PHE A 283 -3.56 -21.02 7.94
C PHE A 283 -3.68 -21.99 9.14
N PRO A 284 -3.32 -21.63 10.40
CA PRO A 284 -3.22 -20.29 11.00
C PRO A 284 -1.78 -19.82 11.29
N LYS A 285 -0.75 -20.56 10.84
CA LYS A 285 0.67 -20.31 11.14
C LYS A 285 1.09 -18.88 10.82
N TYR A 286 0.45 -18.26 9.83
CA TYR A 286 0.76 -16.92 9.33
C TYR A 286 -0.43 -15.96 9.39
N SER A 287 -1.16 -15.96 10.50
CA SER A 287 -2.18 -14.93 10.77
C SER A 287 -1.59 -13.51 10.76
N ALA A 288 -0.30 -13.36 11.09
CA ALA A 288 0.45 -12.12 10.96
C ALA A 288 1.34 -12.13 9.70
N PHE A 289 0.96 -11.38 8.68
CA PHE A 289 1.72 -11.16 7.43
C PHE A 289 3.21 -10.80 7.66
N ARG A 290 3.55 -10.27 8.84
CA ARG A 290 4.93 -9.99 9.27
C ARG A 290 5.85 -11.20 9.15
N TYR A 291 5.35 -12.42 9.36
CA TYR A 291 6.18 -13.62 9.19
C TYR A 291 6.57 -13.81 7.72
N ILE A 292 5.60 -13.71 6.80
CA ILE A 292 5.85 -13.78 5.35
C ILE A 292 6.87 -12.71 4.96
N ALA A 293 6.72 -11.49 5.48
CA ALA A 293 7.62 -10.38 5.19
C ALA A 293 9.06 -10.53 5.70
N ASN A 294 9.31 -11.42 6.65
CA ASN A 294 10.65 -11.68 7.18
C ASN A 294 11.26 -12.99 6.63
N SER A 295 10.54 -13.75 5.81
CA SER A 295 11.10 -14.92 5.12
C SER A 295 11.99 -14.46 3.94
N PRO A 296 13.14 -15.14 3.69
CA PRO A 296 14.02 -14.83 2.55
C PRO A 296 13.29 -14.85 1.19
N GLU A 297 12.37 -15.79 1.00
CA GLU A 297 11.61 -15.94 -0.25
C GLU A 297 10.28 -15.16 -0.26
N GLY A 298 9.85 -14.67 0.91
CA GLY A 298 8.52 -14.06 1.09
C GLY A 298 8.26 -12.86 0.18
N ALA A 299 9.28 -12.02 -0.06
CA ALA A 299 9.16 -10.90 -0.99
C ALA A 299 8.87 -11.35 -2.43
N GLY A 300 9.48 -12.45 -2.88
CA GLY A 300 9.23 -13.04 -4.20
C GLY A 300 7.83 -13.64 -4.30
N ARG A 301 7.41 -14.38 -3.27
CA ARG A 301 6.08 -15.01 -3.21
C ARG A 301 4.94 -13.99 -3.16
N VAL A 302 5.12 -12.89 -2.42
CA VAL A 302 4.13 -11.79 -2.38
C VAL A 302 4.04 -11.06 -3.73
N LYS A 303 5.15 -10.90 -4.46
CA LYS A 303 5.12 -10.37 -5.84
C LYS A 303 4.37 -11.30 -6.78
N GLN A 304 4.58 -12.62 -6.67
CA GLN A 304 3.84 -13.60 -7.46
C GLN A 304 2.34 -13.54 -7.16
N TYR A 305 1.96 -13.49 -5.88
CA TYR A 305 0.57 -13.30 -5.46
C TYR A 305 -0.07 -12.06 -6.10
N ALA A 306 0.62 -10.91 -6.06
CA ALA A 306 0.14 -9.68 -6.68
C ALA A 306 -0.05 -9.82 -8.21
N ASN A 307 0.82 -10.59 -8.87
CA ASN A 307 0.71 -10.88 -10.30
C ASN A 307 -0.50 -11.78 -10.60
N ASP A 308 -0.71 -12.85 -9.82
CA ASP A 308 -1.87 -13.75 -10.00
C ASP A 308 -3.20 -13.01 -9.82
N ILE A 309 -3.28 -12.14 -8.79
CA ILE A 309 -4.44 -11.27 -8.57
C ILE A 309 -4.62 -10.29 -9.75
N SER A 310 -3.54 -9.77 -10.32
CA SER A 310 -3.62 -8.92 -11.52
C SER A 310 -4.32 -9.66 -12.66
N TYR A 311 -3.93 -10.91 -12.93
CA TYR A 311 -4.58 -11.72 -13.97
C TYR A 311 -6.05 -12.02 -13.64
N ALA A 312 -6.39 -12.24 -12.37
CA ALA A 312 -7.79 -12.40 -11.96
C ALA A 312 -8.63 -11.14 -12.25
N ILE A 313 -8.07 -9.94 -12.01
CA ILE A 313 -8.73 -8.66 -12.34
C ILE A 313 -8.85 -8.45 -13.85
N ALA A 314 -7.80 -8.74 -14.63
CA ALA A 314 -7.86 -8.69 -16.09
C ALA A 314 -8.93 -9.66 -16.64
N GLY A 315 -9.03 -10.86 -16.07
CA GLY A 315 -10.09 -11.82 -16.38
C GLY A 315 -11.48 -11.50 -15.83
N ASN A 316 -11.70 -10.32 -15.24
CA ASN A 316 -12.97 -9.89 -14.61
C ASN A 316 -13.47 -10.81 -13.47
N LYS A 317 -12.60 -11.63 -12.86
CA LYS A 317 -12.97 -12.49 -11.72
C LYS A 317 -13.18 -11.70 -10.42
N LEU A 318 -12.65 -10.48 -10.35
CA LEU A 318 -12.86 -9.51 -9.26
C LEU A 318 -13.60 -8.26 -9.79
N SER A 319 -14.73 -8.45 -10.48
CA SER A 319 -15.50 -7.36 -11.09
C SER A 319 -15.93 -6.32 -10.05
N GLY A 320 -15.82 -5.04 -10.43
CA GLY A 320 -16.08 -3.90 -9.56
C GLY A 320 -15.00 -3.63 -8.51
N ASN A 321 -13.96 -4.46 -8.43
CA ASN A 321 -12.91 -4.37 -7.41
C ASN A 321 -11.52 -4.14 -8.01
N ASN A 322 -11.42 -3.42 -9.14
CA ASN A 322 -10.14 -3.33 -9.85
C ASN A 322 -9.08 -2.59 -9.01
N SER A 323 -9.49 -1.66 -8.13
CA SER A 323 -8.57 -0.89 -7.27
C SER A 323 -7.92 -1.71 -6.15
N TYR A 324 -8.43 -2.91 -5.82
CA TYR A 324 -7.95 -3.72 -4.70
C TYR A 324 -6.43 -3.87 -4.68
N LEU A 325 -5.82 -4.16 -5.83
CA LEU A 325 -4.38 -4.42 -5.89
C LEU A 325 -3.55 -3.17 -5.56
N TYR A 326 -4.02 -1.98 -5.89
CA TYR A 326 -3.36 -0.73 -5.52
C TYR A 326 -3.43 -0.48 -4.02
N GLU A 327 -4.56 -0.78 -3.40
CA GLU A 327 -4.75 -0.67 -1.96
C GLU A 327 -3.89 -1.70 -1.22
N PHE A 328 -3.86 -2.95 -1.70
CA PHE A 328 -3.04 -4.04 -1.19
C PHE A 328 -1.54 -3.69 -1.23
N ILE A 329 -1.04 -3.14 -2.34
CA ILE A 329 0.35 -2.67 -2.45
C ILE A 329 0.68 -1.62 -1.39
N GLY A 330 -0.22 -0.66 -1.17
CA GLY A 330 -0.08 0.35 -0.12
C GLY A 330 0.01 -0.29 1.27
N ALA A 331 -0.90 -1.23 1.56
CA ALA A 331 -0.92 -1.95 2.83
C ALA A 331 0.36 -2.77 3.05
N VAL A 332 0.81 -3.53 2.06
CA VAL A 332 2.05 -4.33 2.15
C VAL A 332 3.27 -3.45 2.39
N ASN A 333 3.45 -2.39 1.60
CA ASN A 333 4.60 -1.49 1.76
C ASN A 333 4.61 -0.84 3.16
N SER A 334 3.44 -0.46 3.68
CA SER A 334 3.29 0.14 5.00
C SER A 334 3.56 -0.86 6.13
N VAL A 335 2.90 -2.03 6.11
CA VAL A 335 3.01 -3.05 7.17
C VAL A 335 4.41 -3.64 7.25
N THR A 336 5.09 -3.75 6.11
CA THR A 336 6.45 -4.29 6.05
C THR A 336 7.54 -3.23 6.21
N GLN A 337 7.17 -1.95 6.39
CA GLN A 337 8.11 -0.82 6.45
C GLN A 337 9.07 -0.81 5.25
N GLY A 338 8.57 -1.15 4.06
CA GLY A 338 9.33 -1.20 2.83
C GLY A 338 10.28 -2.40 2.66
N LYS A 339 10.26 -3.40 3.55
CA LYS A 339 11.00 -4.67 3.36
C LYS A 339 10.53 -5.41 2.11
N ILE A 340 9.22 -5.46 1.89
CA ILE A 340 8.65 -5.85 0.60
C ILE A 340 8.32 -4.58 -0.17
N LYS A 341 9.01 -4.37 -1.30
CA LYS A 341 8.73 -3.25 -2.20
C LYS A 341 7.86 -3.72 -3.35
N LEU A 342 6.59 -3.35 -3.30
CA LEU A 342 5.67 -3.43 -4.42
C LEU A 342 5.41 -2.03 -5.00
N SER A 343 5.18 -1.98 -6.30
CA SER A 343 4.92 -0.76 -7.05
C SER A 343 3.89 -1.04 -8.14
N ARG A 344 3.38 0.03 -8.78
CA ARG A 344 2.46 -0.11 -9.91
C ARG A 344 3.06 -0.91 -11.07
N ASN A 345 4.38 -0.87 -11.23
CA ASN A 345 5.07 -1.65 -12.27
C ASN A 345 5.00 -3.17 -12.02
N ASN A 346 4.56 -3.60 -10.83
CA ASN A 346 4.30 -5.00 -10.52
C ASN A 346 2.87 -5.44 -10.89
N ILE A 347 2.06 -4.53 -11.43
CA ILE A 347 0.70 -4.79 -11.92
C ILE A 347 0.74 -4.79 -13.45
N ILE A 348 0.06 -5.76 -14.08
CA ILE A 348 -0.06 -5.82 -15.54
C ILE A 348 -0.80 -4.58 -16.09
N SER A 349 -0.38 -4.09 -17.26
CA SER A 349 -0.87 -2.82 -17.84
C SER A 349 -2.39 -2.76 -17.99
N GLU A 350 -3.03 -3.86 -18.40
CA GLU A 350 -4.49 -3.94 -18.57
C GLU A 350 -5.25 -3.58 -17.28
N VAL A 351 -4.77 -4.06 -16.13
CA VAL A 351 -5.38 -3.74 -14.82
C VAL A 351 -5.15 -2.29 -14.48
N GLN A 352 -3.97 -1.73 -14.78
CA GLN A 352 -3.72 -0.30 -14.57
C GLN A 352 -4.71 0.57 -15.36
N ASP A 353 -5.04 0.17 -16.60
CA ASP A 353 -6.01 0.86 -17.44
C ASP A 353 -7.44 0.71 -16.91
N LYS A 354 -7.84 -0.49 -16.44
CA LYS A 354 -9.15 -0.72 -15.79
C LYS A 354 -9.32 0.14 -14.55
N VAL A 355 -8.31 0.16 -13.67
CA VAL A 355 -8.29 1.00 -12.48
C VAL A 355 -8.36 2.47 -12.85
N PHE A 356 -7.60 2.91 -13.85
CA PHE A 356 -7.65 4.29 -14.31
C PHE A 356 -9.05 4.69 -14.81
N LYS A 357 -9.74 3.80 -15.53
CA LYS A 357 -11.12 4.03 -15.99
C LYS A 357 -12.12 4.06 -14.83
N GLU A 358 -12.03 3.13 -13.89
CA GLU A 358 -12.90 3.07 -12.70
C GLU A 358 -12.70 4.29 -11.79
N MET A 359 -11.45 4.76 -11.68
CA MET A 359 -11.10 5.97 -10.93
C MET A 359 -11.39 7.25 -11.72
N LYS A 360 -11.88 7.21 -12.96
CA LYS A 360 -12.19 8.45 -13.68
C LYS A 360 -13.40 9.11 -13.02
N SER A 361 -13.28 10.39 -12.66
CA SER A 361 -14.41 11.19 -12.17
C SER A 361 -15.55 11.11 -13.18
N ASN A 362 -16.80 11.01 -12.71
CA ASN A 362 -17.96 11.05 -13.60
C ASN A 362 -18.18 12.43 -14.24
N TYR A 363 -17.32 13.42 -13.98
CA TYR A 363 -17.39 14.77 -14.52
C TYR A 363 -16.94 14.81 -15.98
N ILE A 364 -17.91 14.89 -16.88
CA ILE A 364 -17.70 14.79 -18.33
C ILE A 364 -16.87 15.93 -18.93
N PHE A 365 -16.75 17.07 -18.24
CA PHE A 365 -16.08 18.24 -18.80
C PHE A 365 -14.55 18.11 -18.81
N GLU A 366 -13.94 17.12 -18.13
CA GLU A 366 -12.48 16.88 -18.17
C GLU A 366 -11.94 16.54 -19.57
N ASP A 367 -12.82 16.12 -20.49
CA ASP A 367 -12.45 15.74 -21.86
C ASP A 367 -12.57 16.89 -22.86
N TYR A 368 -13.08 18.07 -22.46
CA TYR A 368 -13.26 19.23 -23.33
C TYR A 368 -12.15 20.27 -23.18
N GLU A 369 -11.71 20.80 -24.31
CA GLU A 369 -10.62 21.77 -24.38
C GLU A 369 -11.09 23.20 -24.06
N GLY A 370 -10.16 24.06 -23.69
CA GLY A 370 -10.42 25.49 -23.51
C GLY A 370 -11.11 25.87 -22.19
N ILE A 371 -11.30 24.92 -21.27
CA ILE A 371 -11.90 25.18 -19.96
C ILE A 371 -10.87 25.86 -19.05
N PRO A 372 -11.13 27.09 -18.54
CA PRO A 372 -10.24 27.73 -17.59
C PRO A 372 -10.39 27.12 -16.20
N CYS A 373 -9.33 27.10 -15.41
CA CYS A 373 -9.38 26.69 -14.01
C CYS A 373 -10.30 27.63 -13.23
N ALA A 374 -11.29 27.09 -12.51
CA ALA A 374 -12.20 27.92 -11.70
C ALA A 374 -11.50 28.69 -10.57
N CYS A 375 -10.27 28.33 -10.19
CA CYS A 375 -9.45 29.05 -9.23
C CYS A 375 -8.56 30.11 -9.90
N CYS A 376 -7.50 29.69 -10.59
CA CYS A 376 -6.49 30.62 -11.12
C CYS A 376 -6.77 31.12 -12.55
N GLY A 377 -7.80 30.63 -13.23
CA GLY A 377 -8.20 31.09 -14.55
C GLY A 377 -7.35 30.56 -15.71
N VAL A 378 -6.25 29.84 -15.46
CA VAL A 378 -5.41 29.25 -16.51
C VAL A 378 -6.22 28.30 -17.39
N GLU A 379 -6.02 28.35 -18.71
CA GLU A 379 -6.67 27.42 -19.63
C GLU A 379 -6.10 26.02 -19.39
N THR A 380 -6.95 25.07 -18.96
CA THR A 380 -6.48 23.75 -18.55
C THR A 380 -6.23 22.84 -19.75
N LEU A 381 -5.33 21.87 -19.58
CA LEU A 381 -5.11 20.79 -20.55
C LEU A 381 -6.01 19.60 -20.23
N THR A 382 -6.65 19.02 -21.24
CA THR A 382 -7.27 17.70 -21.09
C THR A 382 -6.20 16.63 -20.88
N HIS A 383 -6.60 15.47 -20.37
CA HIS A 383 -5.70 14.32 -20.26
C HIS A 383 -5.12 13.91 -21.63
N LYS A 384 -5.93 14.02 -22.71
CA LYS A 384 -5.53 13.72 -24.08
C LYS A 384 -4.51 14.71 -24.61
N GLN A 385 -4.76 16.02 -24.46
CA GLN A 385 -3.83 17.08 -24.87
C GLN A 385 -2.48 16.93 -24.17
N LYS A 386 -2.48 16.68 -22.84
CA LYS A 386 -1.26 16.42 -22.08
C LYS A 386 -0.46 15.23 -22.65
N LEU A 387 -1.13 14.13 -23.00
CA LEU A 387 -0.44 12.96 -23.57
C LEU A 387 0.18 13.27 -24.94
N ASN A 388 -0.50 14.06 -25.78
CA ASN A 388 0.03 14.48 -27.07
C ASN A 388 1.21 15.44 -26.89
N LEU A 389 1.08 16.47 -26.05
CA LEU A 389 2.15 17.40 -25.71
C LEU A 389 3.39 16.67 -25.18
N PHE A 390 3.21 15.62 -24.36
CA PHE A 390 4.36 14.85 -23.85
C PHE A 390 5.06 14.06 -24.95
N LYS A 391 4.33 13.57 -25.96
CA LYS A 391 4.92 12.95 -27.15
C LYS A 391 5.70 13.99 -27.97
N GLU A 392 5.17 15.20 -28.13
CA GLU A 392 5.85 16.31 -28.82
C GLU A 392 7.12 16.73 -28.08
N ILE A 393 7.07 16.93 -26.75
CA ILE A 393 8.25 17.22 -25.92
C ILE A 393 9.34 16.15 -26.08
N ASN A 394 8.95 14.88 -26.13
CA ASN A 394 9.90 13.79 -26.28
C ASN A 394 10.58 13.80 -27.66
N LYS A 395 9.89 14.27 -28.71
CA LYS A 395 10.40 14.39 -30.07
C LYS A 395 11.33 15.57 -30.29
N CYS A 396 11.29 16.61 -29.45
CA CYS A 396 12.20 17.75 -29.57
C CYS A 396 13.66 17.29 -29.53
N GLU A 397 14.45 17.69 -30.52
CA GLU A 397 15.85 17.28 -30.68
C GLU A 397 16.81 18.18 -29.88
N ASN A 398 16.43 19.44 -29.66
CA ASN A 398 17.26 20.46 -29.02
C ASN A 398 16.45 21.40 -28.10
N LEU A 399 17.15 22.26 -27.35
CA LEU A 399 16.53 23.19 -26.40
C LEU A 399 15.68 24.27 -27.07
N HIS A 400 16.00 24.68 -28.30
CA HIS A 400 15.24 25.69 -29.06
C HIS A 400 13.87 25.17 -29.44
N GLU A 401 13.78 23.93 -29.94
CA GLU A 401 12.50 23.26 -30.20
C GLU A 401 11.67 23.11 -28.93
N LEU A 402 12.30 22.72 -27.82
CA LEU A 402 11.62 22.60 -26.53
C LEU A 402 11.10 23.95 -26.03
N ASN A 403 11.88 25.04 -26.20
CA ASN A 403 11.48 26.39 -25.86
C ASN A 403 10.30 26.87 -26.73
N ASN A 404 10.39 26.68 -28.04
CA ASN A 404 9.34 27.06 -28.99
C ASN A 404 8.02 26.33 -28.69
N LEU A 405 8.09 25.04 -28.41
CA LEU A 405 6.93 24.25 -27.98
C LEU A 405 6.38 24.78 -26.66
N SER A 406 7.23 25.12 -25.69
CA SER A 406 6.79 25.68 -24.42
C SER A 406 6.08 27.03 -24.58
N ASN A 407 6.57 27.89 -25.48
CA ASN A 407 5.99 29.19 -25.79
C ASN A 407 4.62 29.04 -26.45
N LEU A 408 4.47 28.08 -27.38
CA LEU A 408 3.21 27.79 -28.06
C LEU A 408 2.10 27.39 -27.06
N TYR A 409 2.45 26.64 -26.02
CA TYR A 409 1.52 26.18 -24.99
C TYR A 409 1.51 27.06 -23.73
N SER A 410 2.16 28.23 -23.76
CA SER A 410 2.36 29.11 -22.58
C SER A 410 1.06 29.51 -21.87
N LYS A 411 -0.04 29.69 -22.62
CA LYS A 411 -1.38 30.00 -22.08
C LYS A 411 -1.91 28.95 -21.09
N HIS A 412 -1.37 27.74 -21.14
CA HIS A 412 -1.73 26.66 -20.23
C HIS A 412 -0.89 26.64 -18.96
N LEU A 413 0.25 27.33 -18.89
CA LEU A 413 1.14 27.24 -17.74
C LEU A 413 0.55 27.91 -16.50
N THR A 414 0.57 27.19 -15.37
CA THR A 414 0.27 27.82 -14.07
C THR A 414 1.35 28.84 -13.72
N ALA A 415 1.09 29.75 -12.76
CA ALA A 415 2.06 30.74 -12.34
C ALA A 415 3.44 30.12 -12.00
N LYS A 416 3.46 28.94 -11.37
CA LYS A 416 4.69 28.16 -11.11
C LYS A 416 5.44 27.81 -12.38
N GLY A 417 4.73 27.23 -13.35
CA GLY A 417 5.30 26.77 -14.60
C GLY A 417 5.78 27.93 -15.46
N LEU A 418 5.02 29.02 -15.48
CA LEU A 418 5.33 30.22 -16.26
C LEU A 418 6.65 30.85 -15.81
N ILE A 419 6.87 31.03 -14.50
CA ILE A 419 8.14 31.57 -13.99
C ILE A 419 9.35 30.73 -14.43
N ILE A 420 9.22 29.40 -14.42
CA ILE A 420 10.31 28.51 -14.84
C ILE A 420 10.52 28.62 -16.35
N GLN A 421 9.43 28.66 -17.13
CA GLN A 421 9.48 28.78 -18.57
C GLN A 421 10.08 30.11 -19.02
N GLU A 422 9.73 31.23 -18.39
CA GLU A 422 10.31 32.54 -18.68
C GLU A 422 11.80 32.58 -18.38
N ARG A 423 12.24 31.96 -17.26
CA ARG A 423 13.67 31.83 -16.94
C ARG A 423 14.40 30.95 -17.96
N PHE A 424 13.81 29.83 -18.37
CA PHE A 424 14.35 28.96 -19.40
C PHE A 424 14.50 29.70 -20.73
N ASN A 425 13.46 30.41 -21.17
CA ASN A 425 13.46 31.21 -22.39
C ASN A 425 14.54 32.30 -22.33
N LYS A 426 14.63 33.05 -21.24
CA LYS A 426 15.63 34.11 -21.06
C LYS A 426 17.07 33.58 -21.09
N LEU A 427 17.33 32.45 -20.46
CA LEU A 427 18.65 31.81 -20.48
C LEU A 427 19.04 31.41 -21.91
N LEU A 428 18.12 30.83 -22.66
CA LEU A 428 18.36 30.42 -24.04
C LEU A 428 18.49 31.60 -25.00
N GLN A 429 17.76 32.70 -24.76
CA GLN A 429 17.92 33.95 -25.52
C GLN A 429 19.29 34.62 -25.25
N THR A 430 19.77 34.55 -24.02
CA THR A 430 21.04 35.18 -23.62
C THR A 430 22.24 34.34 -24.04
N ASN A 431 22.08 33.02 -24.08
CA ASN A 431 23.11 32.08 -24.53
C ASN A 431 22.47 30.98 -25.40
N PRO A 432 22.34 31.19 -26.72
CA PRO A 432 21.69 30.24 -27.64
C PRO A 432 22.35 28.86 -27.71
N ASP A 433 23.65 28.77 -27.41
CA ASP A 433 24.44 27.54 -27.48
C ASP A 433 24.58 26.87 -26.10
N ILE A 434 23.82 27.31 -25.09
CA ILE A 434 23.86 26.74 -23.75
C ILE A 434 23.52 25.24 -23.78
N THR A 435 24.31 24.43 -23.08
CA THR A 435 24.05 22.99 -22.99
C THR A 435 22.84 22.70 -22.10
N GLU A 436 22.23 21.52 -22.27
CA GLU A 436 21.15 21.09 -21.36
C GLU A 436 21.62 21.03 -19.89
N GLU A 437 22.86 20.60 -19.66
CA GLU A 437 23.39 20.53 -18.31
C GLU A 437 23.50 21.93 -17.68
N ASP A 438 23.99 22.90 -18.43
CA ASP A 438 24.22 24.26 -17.94
C ASP A 438 22.91 25.03 -17.74
N ILE A 439 21.93 24.88 -18.64
CA ILE A 439 20.63 25.52 -18.46
C ILE A 439 19.91 24.97 -17.22
N MET A 440 20.01 23.65 -16.97
CA MET A 440 19.42 23.04 -15.78
C MET A 440 20.15 23.50 -14.50
N LYS A 441 21.49 23.58 -14.50
CA LYS A 441 22.25 24.13 -13.37
C LYS A 441 21.87 25.58 -13.09
N ALA A 442 21.71 26.40 -14.13
CA ALA A 442 21.30 27.80 -13.99
C ALA A 442 19.90 27.93 -13.39
N LEU A 443 18.94 27.13 -13.85
CA LEU A 443 17.58 27.12 -13.27
C LEU A 443 17.57 26.64 -11.82
N GLN A 444 18.34 25.61 -11.48
CA GLN A 444 18.51 25.13 -10.11
C GLN A 444 19.13 26.19 -9.22
N TYR A 445 20.16 26.89 -9.70
CA TYR A 445 20.78 28.00 -8.99
C TYR A 445 19.77 29.12 -8.69
N LEU A 446 18.98 29.54 -9.68
CA LEU A 446 17.94 30.55 -9.50
C LEU A 446 16.87 30.10 -8.49
N SER A 447 16.50 28.82 -8.49
CA SER A 447 15.61 28.25 -7.46
C SER A 447 16.22 28.33 -6.05
N LYS A 448 17.52 28.03 -5.91
CA LYS A 448 18.22 28.15 -4.62
C LYS A 448 18.33 29.60 -4.14
N GLN A 449 18.51 30.55 -5.06
CA GLN A 449 18.49 31.97 -4.71
C GLN A 449 17.11 32.40 -4.21
N ASP A 450 16.02 31.96 -4.85
CA ASP A 450 14.66 32.26 -4.38
C ASP A 450 14.44 31.72 -2.96
N ILE A 451 14.87 30.48 -2.68
CA ILE A 451 14.77 29.87 -1.34
C ILE A 451 15.59 30.67 -0.34
N LYS A 452 16.87 30.95 -0.63
CA LYS A 452 17.77 31.68 0.26
C LYS A 452 17.21 33.07 0.59
N HIS A 453 16.69 33.77 -0.42
CA HIS A 453 16.08 35.08 -0.24
C HIS A 453 14.86 35.02 0.69
N GLU A 454 13.97 34.02 0.52
CA GLU A 454 12.82 33.88 1.41
C GLU A 454 13.24 33.52 2.85
N MET A 455 14.26 32.69 3.04
CA MET A 455 14.79 32.41 4.38
C MET A 455 15.34 33.66 5.07
N GLN A 456 16.03 34.53 4.31
CA GLN A 456 16.48 35.82 4.80
C GLN A 456 15.31 36.75 5.16
N ASN A 457 14.26 36.78 4.34
CA ASN A 457 13.05 37.56 4.61
C ASN A 457 12.35 37.07 5.89
N ILE A 458 12.16 35.76 6.05
CA ILE A 458 11.57 35.15 7.26
C ILE A 458 12.41 35.51 8.49
N LYS A 459 13.73 35.36 8.41
CA LYS A 459 14.65 35.74 9.50
C LYS A 459 14.51 37.22 9.87
N SER A 460 14.47 38.10 8.87
CA SER A 460 14.31 39.55 9.08
C SER A 460 12.97 39.88 9.75
N GLU A 461 11.86 39.30 9.28
CA GLU A 461 10.53 39.48 9.85
C GLU A 461 10.46 38.99 11.30
N ILE A 462 11.00 37.80 11.57
CA ILE A 462 11.05 37.24 12.92
C ILE A 462 11.90 38.12 13.85
N ASN A 463 13.07 38.56 13.42
CA ASN A 463 13.95 39.43 14.22
C ASN A 463 13.29 40.78 14.53
N ASN A 464 12.65 41.40 13.53
CA ASN A 464 11.94 42.66 13.70
C ASN A 464 10.75 42.51 14.65
N PHE A 465 9.96 41.45 14.47
CA PHE A 465 8.86 41.12 15.37
C PHE A 465 9.36 40.89 16.80
N SER A 466 10.52 40.26 16.96
CA SER A 466 11.07 39.91 18.26
C SER A 466 11.69 41.06 19.02
N LYS A 467 12.13 42.11 18.33
CA LYS A 467 12.52 43.38 18.97
C LYS A 467 11.33 44.10 19.61
N GLN A 468 10.12 43.89 19.06
CA GLN A 468 8.91 44.58 19.51
C GLN A 468 8.15 43.82 20.60
N HIS A 469 8.51 42.58 20.89
CA HIS A 469 7.76 41.71 21.80
C HIS A 469 8.67 41.03 22.83
N LYS A 470 8.20 40.91 24.07
CA LYS A 470 8.93 40.20 25.13
C LYS A 470 8.69 38.70 25.03
N PHE A 471 9.77 37.93 25.01
CA PHE A 471 9.78 36.46 25.11
C PHE A 471 10.50 36.03 26.39
N ASN A 472 10.05 34.93 26.98
CA ASN A 472 10.78 34.29 28.08
C ASN A 472 12.06 33.61 27.55
N ILE A 473 12.91 33.14 28.47
CA ILE A 473 14.23 32.57 28.13
C ILE A 473 14.07 31.37 27.18
N TRP A 474 13.17 30.44 27.52
CA TRP A 474 12.90 29.25 26.72
C TRP A 474 12.41 29.56 25.30
N ASP A 475 11.49 30.50 25.16
CA ASP A 475 10.98 30.93 23.85
C ASP A 475 12.06 31.62 23.00
N LYS A 476 13.00 32.35 23.64
CA LYS A 476 14.15 32.94 22.94
C LYS A 476 15.12 31.87 22.45
N GLU A 477 15.37 30.83 23.25
CA GLU A 477 16.20 29.68 22.83
C GLU A 477 15.59 28.99 21.62
N LEU A 478 14.30 28.64 21.67
CA LEU A 478 13.61 28.02 20.52
C LEU A 478 13.62 28.90 19.26
N LEU A 479 13.54 30.22 19.43
CA LEU A 479 13.60 31.15 18.30
C LEU A 479 15.00 31.23 17.69
N ASN A 480 16.03 31.27 18.54
CA ASN A 480 17.41 31.27 18.09
C ASN A 480 17.75 29.94 17.39
N ASP A 481 17.32 28.80 17.94
CA ASP A 481 17.48 27.49 17.30
C ASP A 481 16.84 27.48 15.91
N PHE A 482 15.65 28.05 15.76
CA PHE A 482 14.98 28.17 14.46
C PHE A 482 15.83 28.99 13.48
N ILE A 483 16.29 30.18 13.88
CA ILE A 483 17.09 31.07 13.04
C ILE A 483 18.43 30.46 12.66
N GLU A 484 19.13 29.84 13.61
CA GLU A 484 20.42 29.19 13.37
C GLU A 484 20.27 28.03 12.38
N ASN A 485 19.22 27.21 12.51
CA ASN A 485 18.95 26.16 11.55
C ASN A 485 18.59 26.71 10.16
N LEU A 486 17.92 27.86 10.08
CA LEU A 486 17.69 28.53 8.79
C LEU A 486 19.00 28.91 8.12
N ASP A 487 19.92 29.52 8.86
CA ASP A 487 21.22 29.95 8.37
C ASP A 487 22.09 28.75 7.98
N ASN A 488 22.27 27.78 8.87
CA ASN A 488 23.22 26.69 8.64
C ASN A 488 22.79 25.77 7.49
N LYS A 489 21.50 25.45 7.41
CA LYS A 489 21.00 24.45 6.45
C LYS A 489 20.70 25.04 5.08
N TYR A 490 19.98 26.16 5.03
CA TYR A 490 19.45 26.66 3.76
C TYR A 490 20.41 27.63 3.05
N SER A 491 21.41 28.18 3.75
CA SER A 491 22.46 28.99 3.10
C SER A 491 23.49 28.15 2.35
N THR A 492 23.64 26.87 2.71
CA THR A 492 24.66 25.94 2.19
C THR A 492 24.10 24.85 1.26
N MET A 493 22.82 24.96 0.88
CA MET A 493 22.15 23.97 0.02
C MET A 493 22.91 23.76 -1.29
N LYS A 494 23.11 22.48 -1.64
CA LYS A 494 23.72 22.13 -2.92
C LYS A 494 22.72 22.34 -4.06
N LEU A 495 23.23 22.60 -5.27
CA LEU A 495 22.39 22.87 -6.46
C LEU A 495 21.42 21.73 -6.78
N ASN A 496 21.89 20.49 -6.68
CA ASN A 496 21.14 19.28 -6.99
C ASN A 496 20.32 18.72 -5.81
N GLU A 497 20.41 19.35 -4.63
CA GLU A 497 19.66 18.94 -3.46
C GLU A 497 18.25 19.50 -3.55
N THR A 498 17.21 18.66 -3.49
CA THR A 498 15.82 19.14 -3.48
C THR A 498 15.48 19.72 -2.11
N PHE A 499 14.80 20.87 -2.07
CA PHE A 499 14.29 21.42 -0.82
C PHE A 499 13.28 20.46 -0.17
N ARG A 500 13.44 20.18 1.12
CA ARG A 500 12.67 19.20 1.87
C ARG A 500 11.66 19.88 2.78
N TYR A 501 10.42 20.03 2.30
CA TYR A 501 9.35 20.67 3.06
C TYR A 501 9.07 19.96 4.39
N ASP A 502 9.17 18.64 4.42
CA ASP A 502 8.99 17.82 5.63
C ASP A 502 10.03 18.14 6.70
N GLU A 503 11.30 18.30 6.30
CA GLU A 503 12.37 18.68 7.22
C GLU A 503 12.21 20.12 7.72
N TYR A 504 11.70 21.02 6.87
CA TYR A 504 11.36 22.39 7.27
C TYR A 504 10.17 22.42 8.25
N ASP A 505 9.12 21.65 7.99
CA ASP A 505 7.94 21.58 8.85
C ASP A 505 8.25 20.94 10.21
N ASP A 506 9.17 19.96 10.24
CA ASP A 506 9.73 19.38 11.47
C ASP A 506 10.55 20.42 12.25
N LEU A 507 11.36 21.24 11.57
CA LEU A 507 12.07 22.36 12.21
C LEU A 507 11.09 23.33 12.89
N VAL A 508 10.04 23.77 12.20
CA VAL A 508 8.98 24.63 12.78
C VAL A 508 8.30 23.92 13.96
N SER A 509 8.08 22.61 13.86
CA SER A 509 7.42 21.82 14.90
C SER A 509 8.26 21.65 16.16
N LYS A 510 9.58 21.47 16.01
CA LYS A 510 10.52 21.34 17.12
C LYS A 510 10.92 22.67 17.74
N THR A 511 10.62 23.79 17.09
CA THR A 511 10.97 25.15 17.55
C THR A 511 9.71 25.95 17.84
N LEU A 512 9.19 26.70 16.86
CA LEU A 512 8.12 27.69 17.02
C LEU A 512 6.83 27.10 17.62
N ASN A 513 6.47 25.85 17.29
CA ASN A 513 5.27 25.21 17.86
C ASN A 513 5.37 24.97 19.37
N ARG A 514 6.59 24.74 19.89
CA ARG A 514 6.88 24.49 21.31
C ARG A 514 6.92 25.76 22.16
N MET A 515 6.86 26.93 21.52
CA MET A 515 6.81 28.19 22.25
C MET A 515 5.55 28.29 23.10
N SER A 516 5.72 28.92 24.26
CA SER A 516 4.66 29.26 25.20
C SER A 516 4.01 30.62 24.90
N SER A 517 4.71 31.50 24.16
CA SER A 517 4.24 32.83 23.80
C SER A 517 2.87 32.85 23.10
N PRO A 518 2.00 33.82 23.43
CA PRO A 518 0.76 34.05 22.68
C PRO A 518 1.02 34.42 21.22
N ASN A 519 2.21 34.94 20.90
CA ASN A 519 2.57 35.39 19.55
C ASN A 519 3.06 34.27 18.62
N LYS A 520 3.16 33.02 19.10
CA LYS A 520 3.71 31.92 18.30
C LYS A 520 2.98 31.69 16.98
N LYS A 521 1.66 31.90 16.94
CA LYS A 521 0.85 31.75 15.71
C LYS A 521 1.27 32.72 14.62
N ILE A 522 1.67 33.94 15.00
CA ILE A 522 2.15 34.96 14.07
C ILE A 522 3.52 34.56 13.52
N LEU A 523 4.43 34.11 14.38
CA LEU A 523 5.75 33.63 13.97
C LEU A 523 5.68 32.42 13.03
N ILE A 524 4.81 31.46 13.34
CA ILE A 524 4.54 30.31 12.46
C ILE A 524 3.98 30.77 11.11
N LYS A 525 3.12 31.79 11.09
CA LYS A 525 2.58 32.35 9.86
C LYS A 525 3.68 32.97 8.99
N PHE A 526 4.63 33.71 9.59
CA PHE A 526 5.80 34.21 8.86
C PHE A 526 6.64 33.05 8.33
N ALA A 527 6.99 32.10 9.20
CA ALA A 527 7.83 30.95 8.85
C ALA A 527 7.24 30.04 7.77
N LYS A 528 5.91 29.92 7.66
CA LYS A 528 5.26 29.05 6.66
C LYS A 528 4.86 29.78 5.38
N ARG A 529 4.97 31.10 5.33
CA ARG A 529 4.59 31.90 4.15
C ARG A 529 5.49 31.50 2.97
N ASN A 530 4.90 31.26 1.81
CA ASN A 530 5.57 30.91 0.54
C ASN A 530 6.44 29.63 0.53
N ILE A 531 6.75 29.00 1.66
CA ILE A 531 7.66 27.85 1.74
C ILE A 531 7.17 26.65 0.92
N LYS A 532 5.87 26.34 0.99
CA LYS A 532 5.29 25.25 0.20
C LYS A 532 5.35 25.54 -1.31
N GLU A 533 5.21 26.81 -1.68
CA GLU A 533 5.30 27.24 -3.08
C GLU A 533 6.73 27.11 -3.61
N LEU A 534 7.72 27.53 -2.83
CA LEU A 534 9.14 27.38 -3.14
C LEU A 534 9.54 25.91 -3.26
N TYR A 535 9.08 25.07 -2.34
CA TYR A 535 9.27 23.62 -2.42
C TYR A 535 8.78 23.04 -3.75
N LEU A 536 7.53 23.36 -4.12
CA LEU A 536 6.94 22.82 -5.33
C LEU A 536 7.68 23.31 -6.57
N ARG A 537 8.09 24.59 -6.61
CA ARG A 537 8.89 25.14 -7.71
C ARG A 537 10.27 24.49 -7.81
N ASP A 538 10.95 24.29 -6.68
CA ASP A 538 12.25 23.64 -6.63
C ASP A 538 12.20 22.18 -7.10
N ALA A 539 11.12 21.47 -6.77
CA ALA A 539 10.89 20.12 -7.23
C ALA A 539 10.66 20.02 -8.75
N LEU A 540 10.19 21.08 -9.41
CA LEU A 540 10.02 21.11 -10.87
C LEU A 540 11.37 21.15 -11.60
N VAL A 541 12.34 21.91 -11.08
CA VAL A 541 13.70 22.01 -11.65
C VAL A 541 14.66 20.92 -11.15
N ASN A 542 14.21 20.10 -10.19
CA ASN A 542 14.90 18.90 -9.69
C ASN A 542 14.04 17.64 -9.95
N PRO A 543 13.81 17.26 -11.21
CA PRO A 543 12.97 16.10 -11.52
C PRO A 543 13.57 14.79 -10.96
N PRO A 544 12.76 13.88 -10.40
CA PRO A 544 13.26 12.61 -9.87
C PRO A 544 13.96 11.76 -10.95
N PRO A 545 15.00 10.98 -10.61
CA PRO A 545 15.74 10.16 -11.58
C PRO A 545 14.87 9.22 -12.42
N ILE A 546 13.82 8.65 -11.82
CA ILE A 546 12.86 7.78 -12.52
C ILE A 546 12.07 8.51 -13.62
N VAL A 547 11.79 9.81 -13.42
CA VAL A 547 11.10 10.62 -14.44
C VAL A 547 12.07 10.93 -15.57
N VAL A 548 13.30 11.32 -15.23
CA VAL A 548 14.37 11.60 -16.21
C VAL A 548 14.65 10.38 -17.09
N ALA A 549 14.75 9.18 -16.50
CA ALA A 549 14.95 7.93 -17.24
C ALA A 549 13.81 7.65 -18.24
N LYS A 550 12.58 8.06 -17.91
CA LYS A 550 11.41 7.90 -18.79
C LYS A 550 11.36 8.93 -19.93
N THR A 551 11.85 10.15 -19.68
CA THR A 551 11.78 11.27 -20.64
C THR A 551 13.07 11.48 -21.44
N GLY A 552 14.12 10.71 -21.13
CA GLY A 552 15.44 10.80 -21.76
C GLY A 552 16.33 11.87 -21.16
N THR A 553 15.80 13.07 -20.90
CA THR A 553 16.61 14.21 -20.42
C THR A 553 15.95 14.99 -19.28
N LYS A 554 16.73 15.80 -18.55
CA LYS A 554 16.26 16.58 -17.39
C LYS A 554 15.40 17.75 -17.83
N ALA A 555 15.77 18.44 -18.91
CA ALA A 555 14.97 19.54 -19.44
C ALA A 555 13.60 19.06 -19.92
N LYS A 556 13.54 17.92 -20.62
CA LYS A 556 12.27 17.27 -21.02
C LYS A 556 11.42 16.89 -19.79
N ALA A 557 12.04 16.30 -18.77
CA ALA A 557 11.34 15.95 -17.51
C ALA A 557 10.75 17.18 -16.81
N MET A 558 11.52 18.27 -16.70
CA MET A 558 11.06 19.54 -16.16
C MET A 558 9.88 20.09 -16.96
N MET A 559 10.00 20.12 -18.29
CA MET A 559 8.95 20.65 -19.17
C MET A 559 7.64 19.86 -19.04
N GLN A 560 7.71 18.52 -19.03
CA GLN A 560 6.53 17.69 -18.76
C GLN A 560 5.93 17.97 -17.38
N ASN A 561 6.76 18.17 -16.36
CA ASN A 561 6.27 18.43 -15.00
C ASN A 561 5.56 19.78 -14.87
N ILE A 562 6.04 20.86 -15.52
CA ILE A 562 5.35 22.15 -15.47
C ILE A 562 3.97 22.07 -16.15
N PHE A 563 3.84 21.40 -17.30
CA PHE A 563 2.55 21.23 -17.98
C PHE A 563 1.61 20.27 -17.26
N LYS A 564 2.15 19.30 -16.52
CA LYS A 564 1.35 18.38 -15.70
C LYS A 564 0.51 19.11 -14.64
N LEU A 565 0.97 20.28 -14.17
CA LEU A 565 0.25 21.11 -13.20
C LEU A 565 -1.00 21.78 -13.78
N SER A 566 -1.05 21.91 -15.11
CA SER A 566 -2.11 22.58 -15.86
C SER A 566 -3.25 21.67 -16.27
N VAL A 567 -3.11 20.36 -16.03
CA VAL A 567 -4.11 19.37 -16.41
C VAL A 567 -5.40 19.62 -15.62
N ILE A 568 -6.54 19.59 -16.29
CA ILE A 568 -7.84 19.68 -15.63
C ILE A 568 -8.02 18.49 -14.69
N THR A 569 -8.54 18.80 -13.52
CA THR A 569 -8.90 17.84 -12.48
C THR A 569 -10.18 18.31 -11.84
N VAL A 570 -10.96 17.37 -11.34
CA VAL A 570 -12.20 17.68 -10.62
C VAL A 570 -11.92 17.90 -9.14
N ASP A 571 -12.56 18.92 -8.61
CA ASP A 571 -12.59 19.19 -7.17
C ASP A 571 -14.03 19.42 -6.71
N HIS A 572 -14.28 19.06 -5.44
CA HIS A 572 -15.55 19.35 -4.80
C HIS A 572 -15.52 20.75 -4.18
N ILE A 573 -16.52 21.58 -4.49
CA ILE A 573 -16.68 22.92 -3.91
C ILE A 573 -16.72 22.77 -2.38
N ASN A 574 -17.65 21.96 -1.84
CA ASN A 574 -17.57 21.46 -0.47
C ASN A 574 -16.84 20.10 -0.46
N PRO A 575 -15.67 19.98 0.16
CA PRO A 575 -14.94 18.71 0.21
C PRO A 575 -15.75 17.59 0.87
N LYS A 576 -15.61 16.36 0.39
CA LYS A 576 -16.26 15.17 0.98
C LYS A 576 -15.87 14.94 2.45
N SER A 577 -14.66 15.32 2.85
CA SER A 577 -14.22 15.29 4.26
C SER A 577 -15.04 16.17 5.20
N ASN A 578 -15.90 17.02 4.63
CA ASN A 578 -16.84 17.90 5.34
C ASN A 578 -18.27 17.67 4.82
N ASP A 579 -18.63 16.39 4.60
CA ASP A 579 -19.95 15.93 4.18
C ASP A 579 -20.45 16.53 2.85
N GLY A 580 -19.52 16.92 1.96
CA GLY A 580 -19.86 17.33 0.60
C GLY A 580 -20.45 16.19 -0.22
N ALA A 581 -21.63 16.41 -0.79
CA ALA A 581 -22.28 15.46 -1.69
C ALA A 581 -21.44 15.24 -2.96
N ASP A 582 -21.41 14.00 -3.45
CA ASP A 582 -20.71 13.63 -4.69
C ASP A 582 -21.59 13.85 -5.93
N GLU A 583 -22.20 15.03 -6.02
CA GLU A 583 -23.10 15.42 -7.10
C GLU A 583 -22.44 16.45 -8.02
N TYR A 584 -22.94 16.55 -9.26
CA TYR A 584 -22.44 17.51 -10.23
C TYR A 584 -22.49 18.95 -9.71
N ALA A 585 -23.55 19.35 -9.03
CA ALA A 585 -23.69 20.69 -8.45
C ALA A 585 -22.61 21.06 -7.42
N ASN A 586 -21.84 20.08 -6.93
CA ASN A 586 -20.74 20.28 -6.01
C ASN A 586 -19.37 20.11 -6.69
N LYS A 587 -19.29 19.96 -8.03
CA LYS A 587 -18.04 19.73 -8.78
C LYS A 587 -17.67 20.92 -9.66
N VAL A 588 -16.38 21.25 -9.69
CA VAL A 588 -15.79 22.26 -10.58
C VAL A 588 -14.44 21.78 -11.11
N GLY A 589 -14.06 22.25 -12.30
CA GLY A 589 -12.76 21.94 -12.89
C GLY A 589 -11.67 22.90 -12.39
N TYR A 590 -10.65 22.34 -11.74
CA TYR A 590 -9.43 23.04 -11.33
C TYR A 590 -8.24 22.49 -12.11
N CYS A 591 -7.23 23.34 -12.38
CA CYS A 591 -5.92 22.80 -12.74
C CYS A 591 -5.37 21.98 -11.58
N LYS A 592 -4.56 20.98 -11.89
CA LYS A 592 -3.96 20.09 -10.90
C LYS A 592 -3.20 20.83 -9.79
N ASP A 593 -2.56 21.95 -10.11
CA ASP A 593 -1.89 22.81 -9.12
C ASP A 593 -2.86 23.34 -8.06
N CYS A 594 -3.94 24.00 -8.49
CA CYS A 594 -4.95 24.56 -7.59
C CYS A 594 -5.66 23.46 -6.78
N ASN A 595 -5.96 22.31 -7.39
CA ASN A 595 -6.59 21.20 -6.70
C ASN A 595 -5.68 20.63 -5.59
N ASN A 596 -4.39 20.39 -5.91
CA ASN A 596 -3.40 19.96 -4.92
C ASN A 596 -3.20 21.00 -3.81
N ALA A 597 -3.25 22.28 -4.14
CA ALA A 597 -3.10 23.38 -3.18
C ALA A 597 -4.29 23.49 -2.24
N LYS A 598 -5.53 23.35 -2.75
CA LYS A 598 -6.76 23.35 -1.94
C LYS A 598 -6.81 22.16 -1.00
N GLY A 599 -6.59 20.94 -1.50
CA GLY A 599 -6.71 19.72 -0.71
C GLY A 599 -8.05 19.67 0.08
N GLY A 600 -7.98 19.56 1.41
CA GLY A 600 -9.15 19.53 2.29
C GLY A 600 -9.65 20.90 2.79
N ILE A 601 -9.08 22.01 2.31
CA ILE A 601 -9.47 23.36 2.76
C ILE A 601 -10.92 23.65 2.35
N LEU A 602 -11.72 24.09 3.32
CA LEU A 602 -13.11 24.50 3.09
C LEU A 602 -13.19 25.67 2.09
N PHE A 603 -14.20 25.64 1.21
CA PHE A 603 -14.39 26.66 0.17
C PHE A 603 -14.33 28.12 0.68
N PRO A 604 -14.95 28.52 1.81
CA PRO A 604 -14.89 29.90 2.27
C PRO A 604 -13.47 30.35 2.63
N ALA A 605 -12.66 29.45 3.20
CA ALA A 605 -11.27 29.72 3.52
C ALA A 605 -10.41 29.76 2.26
N TRP A 606 -10.63 28.82 1.34
CA TRP A 606 -9.97 28.80 0.03
C TRP A 606 -10.26 30.07 -0.77
N PHE A 607 -11.53 30.50 -0.81
CA PHE A 607 -11.97 31.74 -1.45
C PHE A 607 -11.36 33.00 -0.83
N ALA A 608 -11.14 33.00 0.48
CA ALA A 608 -10.46 34.11 1.15
C ALA A 608 -8.97 34.18 0.80
N LEU A 609 -8.33 33.03 0.55
CA LEU A 609 -6.93 32.94 0.12
C LEU A 609 -6.75 33.25 -1.37
N HIS A 610 -7.76 32.93 -2.19
CA HIS A 610 -7.75 33.06 -3.65
C HIS A 610 -8.92 33.94 -4.13
N PRO A 611 -8.89 35.26 -3.84
CA PRO A 611 -9.96 36.18 -4.22
C PRO A 611 -10.19 36.25 -5.74
N GLU A 612 -9.22 35.85 -6.57
CA GLU A 612 -9.34 35.72 -8.03
C GLU A 612 -10.44 34.75 -8.48
N ILE A 613 -10.86 33.81 -7.61
CA ILE A 613 -12.03 32.94 -7.84
C ILE A 613 -13.26 33.77 -8.21
N LYS A 614 -13.40 34.99 -7.67
CA LYS A 614 -14.50 35.91 -8.01
C LYS A 614 -14.64 36.16 -9.49
N GLN A 615 -13.53 36.19 -10.23
CA GLN A 615 -13.50 36.45 -11.66
C GLN A 615 -13.43 35.16 -12.46
N ASN A 616 -12.71 34.15 -11.95
CA ASN A 616 -12.37 32.95 -12.71
C ASN A 616 -13.48 31.89 -12.68
N LEU A 617 -14.18 31.71 -11.57
CA LEU A 617 -15.28 30.74 -11.48
C LEU A 617 -16.46 31.10 -12.41
N PRO A 618 -16.91 32.37 -12.52
CA PRO A 618 -17.92 32.75 -13.51
C PRO A 618 -17.49 32.43 -14.96
N LYS A 619 -16.22 32.72 -15.32
CA LYS A 619 -15.67 32.40 -16.64
C LYS A 619 -15.65 30.89 -16.91
N HIS A 620 -15.26 30.11 -15.91
CA HIS A 620 -15.29 28.65 -15.97
C HIS A 620 -16.69 28.12 -16.25
N LEU A 621 -17.69 28.55 -15.49
CA LEU A 621 -19.07 28.09 -15.69
C LEU A 621 -19.68 28.59 -17.00
N THR A 622 -19.32 29.80 -17.45
CA THR A 622 -19.72 30.32 -18.78
C THR A 622 -19.17 29.43 -19.88
N LYS A 623 -17.89 29.05 -19.80
CA LYS A 623 -17.28 28.18 -20.80
C LYS A 623 -17.93 26.80 -20.86
N ILE A 624 -18.32 26.26 -19.70
CA ILE A 624 -19.06 25.00 -19.64
C ILE A 624 -20.45 25.17 -20.25
N ALA A 625 -21.17 26.27 -19.98
CA ALA A 625 -22.46 26.53 -20.59
C ALA A 625 -22.38 26.59 -22.13
N GLU A 626 -21.36 27.25 -22.68
CA GLU A 626 -21.06 27.25 -24.12
C GLU A 626 -20.85 25.82 -24.67
N ILE A 627 -20.11 24.98 -23.95
CA ILE A 627 -19.86 23.58 -24.35
C ILE A 627 -21.16 22.76 -24.31
N ILE A 628 -21.98 22.91 -23.26
CA ILE A 628 -23.27 22.22 -23.14
C ILE A 628 -24.16 22.58 -24.33
N LYS A 629 -24.25 23.87 -24.66
CA LYS A 629 -25.05 24.38 -25.79
C LYS A 629 -24.52 23.83 -27.12
N ARG A 630 -23.22 24.01 -27.39
CA ARG A 630 -22.58 23.62 -28.65
C ARG A 630 -22.61 22.11 -28.92
N GLU A 631 -22.43 21.30 -27.89
CA GLU A 631 -22.34 19.84 -28.01
C GLU A 631 -23.68 19.14 -27.71
N HIS A 632 -24.74 19.91 -27.43
CA HIS A 632 -26.08 19.43 -27.08
C HIS A 632 -26.08 18.36 -25.96
N ILE A 633 -25.38 18.64 -24.86
CA ILE A 633 -25.18 17.68 -23.75
C ILE A 633 -26.46 17.56 -22.90
N LYS A 634 -27.25 16.52 -23.17
CA LYS A 634 -28.51 16.24 -22.45
C LYS A 634 -28.30 16.01 -20.96
N GLY A 635 -29.18 16.59 -20.14
CA GLY A 635 -29.24 16.40 -18.69
C GLY A 635 -28.23 17.25 -17.90
N MET A 636 -27.47 18.12 -18.58
CA MET A 636 -26.48 19.01 -17.97
C MET A 636 -26.84 20.50 -18.08
N GLU A 637 -28.00 20.83 -18.64
CA GLU A 637 -28.45 22.19 -18.95
C GLU A 637 -28.46 23.09 -17.70
N ASN A 638 -28.80 22.51 -16.53
CA ASN A 638 -28.88 23.22 -15.25
C ASN A 638 -27.60 23.13 -14.41
N TYR A 639 -26.54 22.46 -14.89
CA TYR A 639 -25.31 22.27 -14.12
C TYR A 639 -24.62 23.59 -13.78
N PRO A 640 -24.35 24.52 -14.72
CA PRO A 640 -23.67 25.78 -14.42
C PRO A 640 -24.39 26.59 -13.33
N GLU A 641 -25.71 26.68 -13.41
CA GLU A 641 -26.53 27.39 -12.43
C GLU A 641 -26.49 26.72 -11.04
N SER A 642 -26.51 25.39 -11.01
CA SER A 642 -26.48 24.63 -9.75
C SER A 642 -25.11 24.74 -9.06
N ALA A 643 -24.02 24.63 -9.82
CA ALA A 643 -22.67 24.88 -9.31
C ALA A 643 -22.46 26.32 -8.82
N ALA A 644 -23.02 27.31 -9.54
CA ALA A 644 -23.00 28.71 -9.13
C ALA A 644 -23.74 28.95 -7.82
N ARG A 645 -24.94 28.37 -7.65
CA ARG A 645 -25.71 28.44 -6.40
C ARG A 645 -24.97 27.82 -5.22
N THR A 646 -24.39 26.63 -5.40
CA THR A 646 -23.57 25.97 -4.36
C THR A 646 -22.38 26.84 -3.95
N SER A 647 -21.65 27.37 -4.92
CA SER A 647 -20.49 28.24 -4.69
C SER A 647 -20.86 29.52 -3.95
N ARG A 648 -21.95 30.19 -4.35
CA ARG A 648 -22.43 31.41 -3.70
C ARG A 648 -22.85 31.16 -2.25
N ARG A 649 -23.59 30.07 -2.01
CA ARG A 649 -24.02 29.66 -0.67
C ARG A 649 -22.82 29.46 0.25
N LEU A 650 -21.82 28.69 -0.20
CA LEU A 650 -20.62 28.41 0.58
C LEU A 650 -19.74 29.67 0.77
N ALA A 651 -19.66 30.54 -0.24
CA ALA A 651 -18.97 31.83 -0.12
C ALA A 651 -19.72 32.86 0.77
N ARG A 652 -20.85 32.49 1.39
CA ARG A 652 -21.70 33.36 2.23
C ARG A 652 -22.08 34.66 1.51
N GLY A 653 -22.43 34.55 0.22
CA GLY A 653 -22.85 35.70 -0.61
C GLY A 653 -21.71 36.61 -1.09
N LYS A 654 -20.46 36.37 -0.71
CA LYS A 654 -19.31 37.19 -1.13
C LYS A 654 -18.86 36.96 -2.58
N LEU A 655 -19.45 35.97 -3.25
CA LEU A 655 -19.18 35.61 -4.64
C LEU A 655 -20.31 36.13 -5.52
N ASN A 656 -20.01 37.12 -6.36
CA ASN A 656 -20.94 37.60 -7.39
C ASN A 656 -20.75 36.75 -8.65
N ILE A 657 -21.67 35.84 -8.89
CA ILE A 657 -21.66 34.89 -10.02
C ILE A 657 -23.01 34.95 -10.73
N PRO A 658 -23.11 34.84 -12.06
CA PRO A 658 -24.40 34.82 -12.74
C PRO A 658 -25.36 33.76 -12.16
N VAL A 659 -26.65 34.10 -12.07
CA VAL A 659 -27.71 33.18 -11.63
C VAL A 659 -28.30 32.37 -12.79
N LYS A 660 -28.02 32.79 -14.02
CA LYS A 660 -28.50 32.15 -15.25
C LYS A 660 -27.36 32.05 -16.24
N TYR A 661 -27.35 30.94 -16.97
CA TYR A 661 -26.41 30.69 -18.06
C TYR A 661 -27.20 30.27 -19.30
N ASP A 662 -26.79 30.75 -20.46
CA ASP A 662 -27.38 30.35 -21.73
C ASP A 662 -26.88 28.96 -22.11
N THR A 663 -27.73 27.94 -21.93
CA THR A 663 -27.43 26.53 -22.21
C THR A 663 -28.37 25.90 -23.24
N ILE A 664 -29.32 26.68 -23.80
CA ILE A 664 -30.37 26.23 -24.72
C ILE A 664 -30.44 27.22 -25.89
N ASP A 665 -30.75 26.76 -27.10
CA ASP A 665 -30.93 27.63 -28.27
C ASP A 665 -32.13 28.57 -28.17
#